data_AF-A0A1I7M2Q1-F1
#
_entry.id   AF-A0A1I7M2Q1-F1
#
_cell.length_a   1.000
_cell.length_b   1.000
_cell.length_c   1.000
_cell.angle_alpha   90.00
_cell.angle_beta   90.00
_cell.angle_gamma   90.00
#
_symmetry.space_group_name_H-M   'P 1'
#
loop_
_entity.id
_entity.type
_entity.pdbx_description
1 polymer ?
#
loop_
_entity_poly.entity_id
_entity_poly.type
_entity_poly.pdbx_seq_one_letter_code
_entity_poly.pdbx_strand_id
1 'polypeptide(L)'
;MRNHTHNRLAGMAALLLASSLAAPVRAQTAPPAFAGIFSDHAVLQRDEPLSVWGTAAPGLRVTVRLGSASAEASADANGRWRATMPAMAAGGPHTLSVTGGGGVTTLKDIMIGDVYLCGGQSNMAFPARLSTGAWPDFPANPNLRFINIQLASEPAVQDDLKRPVEWRVVTPTTAGEASAVCYYMARTLQQTQKVPVGFIGSTWGGTTIQGWIGASSLKTLPAYTKRLEALADMASNPAKAMADEARRHEQWWDAHDPRAHAQRAWRFPEFDDSGWPDLTPRGSWKDAGIAALADFDGAAWFRTSLTLNEAQARAANAIQLGPVDTYDSTWVNGVRVGGGSTAWVWRDYAVPAGVFKTGRNVIAIRVLGGGTGGGLTGLPEQRGVKTADGQFIALSAPWKYQLGMRSKGLSIPPAPWDIPTSLSTLHNAMIAPLAGYKFKLAAWYQGESNTDAAKEYETLLPLLIADWRETFAQPELPFLVAQLSSFGSVATKPGLSNWAQLREAQARTVRNDRHAGLAVTIDVGDRTDVHPPQKAVVGERLARAARALAYGEAIAPGGPEAAGVTRSGEDLVVKFKNTGGGLRTYSAGHAIGFEACAGAACEYALAVAQGDTVTLKGANLPGRTHVRYAWADAPYVNLYGGDDLPAAPFMMEVEQAGQ
;
A
#
# COMPACT_ATOMS: atom_id res chain seq x y z
N MET A 1 -34.35 51.21 82.64
CA MET A 1 -34.68 50.25 83.73
C MET A 1 -35.20 48.97 83.08
N ARG A 2 -34.57 47.82 83.39
CA ARG A 2 -34.98 46.42 83.08
C ARG A 2 -35.19 46.10 81.59
N ASN A 3 -34.88 44.94 81.04
CA ASN A 3 -34.19 43.70 81.35
C ASN A 3 -34.12 43.00 79.96
N HIS A 4 -33.15 42.14 79.68
CA HIS A 4 -33.35 40.81 79.07
C HIS A 4 -32.04 40.23 78.54
N THR A 5 -31.83 38.97 78.90
CA THR A 5 -30.86 38.00 78.39
C THR A 5 -31.24 37.50 76.98
N HIS A 6 -30.25 37.25 76.11
CA HIS A 6 -29.95 35.94 75.48
C HIS A 6 -29.06 36.02 74.22
N ASN A 7 -28.10 35.09 74.17
CA ASN A 7 -27.58 34.29 73.03
C ASN A 7 -26.75 34.88 71.86
N ARG A 8 -25.54 34.27 71.76
CA ARG A 8 -24.90 33.59 70.61
C ARG A 8 -24.06 34.36 69.56
N LEU A 9 -22.92 33.69 69.29
CA LEU A 9 -22.17 33.51 68.02
C LEU A 9 -21.06 34.49 67.61
N ALA A 10 -19.83 33.98 67.74
CA ALA A 10 -18.77 33.81 66.73
C ALA A 10 -18.25 35.00 65.90
N GLY A 11 -16.91 35.16 65.91
CA GLY A 11 -16.14 35.37 64.68
C GLY A 11 -15.00 36.40 64.71
N MET A 12 -13.78 35.90 64.40
CA MET A 12 -12.67 36.61 63.71
C MET A 12 -11.84 37.63 64.53
N ALA A 13 -10.52 37.81 64.34
CA ALA A 13 -9.58 37.36 63.33
C ALA A 13 -8.15 37.31 63.92
N ALA A 14 -7.33 36.36 63.44
CA ALA A 14 -5.88 36.33 63.63
C ALA A 14 -5.20 36.84 62.35
N LEU A 15 -4.20 37.72 62.47
CA LEU A 15 -3.26 38.07 61.41
C LEU A 15 -1.86 37.63 61.84
N LEU A 16 -1.26 36.72 61.06
CA LEU A 16 0.17 36.40 61.12
C LEU A 16 0.72 36.42 59.69
N LEU A 17 1.77 37.24 59.50
CA LEU A 17 2.59 37.33 58.30
C LEU A 17 3.36 36.02 58.06
N ALA A 18 3.39 35.55 56.82
CA ALA A 18 4.48 34.72 56.29
C ALA A 18 4.67 34.98 54.79
N SER A 19 5.62 35.84 54.47
CA SER A 19 6.13 36.08 53.12
C SER A 19 7.14 35.00 52.74
N SER A 20 6.68 33.96 52.04
CA SER A 20 7.55 32.96 51.42
C SER A 20 7.90 33.37 49.98
N LEU A 21 9.20 33.61 49.74
CA LEU A 21 9.81 33.71 48.41
C LEU A 21 9.66 32.37 47.67
N ALA A 22 8.63 32.23 46.84
CA ALA A 22 8.54 31.14 45.88
C ALA A 22 9.47 31.46 44.69
N ALA A 23 10.62 30.79 44.62
CA ALA A 23 11.41 30.77 43.39
C ALA A 23 10.55 30.16 42.27
N PRO A 24 10.49 30.76 41.06
CA PRO A 24 9.77 30.16 39.96
C PRO A 24 10.47 28.84 39.61
N VAL A 25 9.80 27.72 39.89
CA VAL A 25 10.15 26.42 39.31
C VAL A 25 10.04 26.61 37.80
N ARG A 26 11.17 26.81 37.11
CA ARG A 26 11.19 26.77 35.64
C ARG A 26 10.77 25.37 35.25
N ALA A 27 9.56 25.22 34.71
CA ALA A 27 9.12 23.97 34.12
C ALA A 27 10.17 23.52 33.11
N GLN A 28 10.83 22.40 33.36
CA GLN A 28 11.82 21.85 32.45
C GLN A 28 11.07 21.41 31.20
N THR A 29 11.32 22.08 30.08
CA THR A 29 10.72 21.72 28.80
C THR A 29 11.12 20.30 28.45
N ALA A 30 10.16 19.50 27.98
CA ALA A 30 10.43 18.14 27.53
C ALA A 30 11.60 18.12 26.52
N PRO A 31 12.46 17.08 26.55
CA PRO A 31 13.54 16.98 25.59
C PRO A 31 13.00 16.93 24.15
N PRO A 32 13.73 17.46 23.16
CA PRO A 32 13.37 17.30 21.76
C PRO A 32 13.25 15.81 21.39
N ALA A 33 12.28 15.46 20.57
CA ALA A 33 12.05 14.10 20.08
C ALA A 33 12.44 13.99 18.60
N PHE A 34 12.88 12.81 18.16
CA PHE A 34 13.06 12.48 16.75
C PHE A 34 11.72 12.09 16.11
N ALA A 35 11.61 12.29 14.80
CA ALA A 35 10.50 11.73 14.02
C ALA A 35 10.51 10.19 14.05
N GLY A 36 9.34 9.60 13.86
CA GLY A 36 9.08 8.17 14.04
C GLY A 36 9.90 7.24 13.13
N ILE A 37 10.51 7.74 12.07
CA ILE A 37 11.40 6.96 11.19
C ILE A 37 12.77 6.66 11.82
N PHE A 38 13.19 7.45 12.81
CA PHE A 38 14.47 7.28 13.49
C PHE A 38 14.28 6.46 14.76
N SER A 39 15.02 5.36 14.88
CA SER A 39 15.16 4.59 16.11
C SER A 39 16.58 4.03 16.24
N ASP A 40 16.86 3.35 17.36
CA ASP A 40 18.10 2.59 17.50
C ASP A 40 18.27 1.65 16.31
N HIS A 41 19.52 1.41 15.92
CA HIS A 41 19.89 0.59 14.76
C HIS A 41 19.61 1.21 13.37
N ALA A 42 19.12 2.45 13.26
CA ALA A 42 18.82 3.05 11.96
C ALA A 42 20.03 3.13 11.01
N VAL A 43 19.76 3.09 9.70
CA VAL A 43 20.76 3.32 8.65
C VAL A 43 20.40 4.60 7.90
N LEU A 44 21.32 5.57 7.88
CA LEU A 44 21.19 6.82 7.16
C LEU A 44 21.99 6.76 5.86
N GLN A 45 21.48 7.37 4.78
CA GLN A 45 22.10 7.32 3.46
C GLN A 45 23.48 8.00 3.44
N ARG A 46 24.51 7.25 3.07
CA ARG A 46 25.87 7.75 2.88
C ARG A 46 26.01 8.70 1.70
N ASP A 47 27.09 9.48 1.72
CA ASP A 47 27.58 10.30 0.62
C ASP A 47 26.58 11.39 0.16
N GLU A 48 25.57 11.68 0.98
CA GLU A 48 24.54 12.70 0.78
C GLU A 48 24.34 13.51 2.07
N PRO A 49 23.96 14.80 2.00
CA PRO A 49 23.57 15.56 3.19
C PRO A 49 22.43 14.88 3.95
N LEU A 50 22.60 14.69 5.27
CA LEU A 50 21.62 13.96 6.08
C LEU A 50 20.60 14.93 6.67
N SER A 51 19.32 14.74 6.35
CA SER A 51 18.25 15.44 7.04
C SER A 51 17.83 14.66 8.29
N VAL A 52 17.86 15.32 9.44
CA VAL A 52 17.34 14.78 10.70
C VAL A 52 16.27 15.73 11.22
N TRP A 53 15.13 15.21 11.63
CA TRP A 53 13.99 16.03 12.03
C TRP A 53 13.20 15.38 13.18
N GLY A 54 12.30 16.17 13.75
CA GLY A 54 11.42 15.74 14.83
C GLY A 54 10.66 16.91 15.44
N THR A 55 10.32 16.77 16.72
CA THR A 55 9.51 17.76 17.45
C THR A 55 10.21 18.30 18.70
N ALA A 56 9.87 19.52 19.09
CA ALA A 56 10.30 20.19 20.31
C ALA A 56 9.32 21.31 20.67
N ALA A 57 9.51 21.99 21.80
CA ALA A 57 8.72 23.17 22.12
C ALA A 57 8.89 24.26 21.02
N PRO A 58 7.82 24.96 20.60
CA PRO A 58 7.91 25.99 19.57
C PRO A 58 9.00 27.05 19.84
N GLY A 59 9.78 27.38 18.82
CA GLY A 59 10.90 28.32 18.92
C GLY A 59 12.15 27.78 19.63
N LEU A 60 12.13 26.55 20.17
CA LEU A 60 13.28 25.97 20.84
C LEU A 60 14.41 25.71 19.85
N ARG A 61 15.61 26.22 20.16
CA ARG A 61 16.84 25.86 19.45
C ARG A 61 17.28 24.46 19.88
N VAL A 62 17.60 23.62 18.90
CA VAL A 62 18.12 22.27 19.08
C VAL A 62 19.48 22.13 18.42
N THR A 63 20.34 21.30 19.01
CA THR A 63 21.63 20.89 18.43
C THR A 63 21.58 19.39 18.20
N VAL A 64 21.75 18.98 16.94
CA VAL A 64 21.82 17.58 16.52
C VAL A 64 23.28 17.19 16.36
N ARG A 65 23.66 16.01 16.86
CA ARG A 65 25.01 15.44 16.71
C ARG A 65 24.94 14.00 16.24
N LEU A 66 25.82 13.64 15.32
CA LEU A 66 26.02 12.28 14.83
C LEU A 66 27.52 12.01 14.75
N GLY A 67 28.05 11.25 15.72
CA GLY A 67 29.51 11.11 15.86
C GLY A 67 30.17 12.48 16.08
N SER A 68 31.12 12.85 15.23
CA SER A 68 31.80 14.16 15.26
C SER A 68 31.04 15.27 14.52
N ALA A 69 30.04 14.94 13.70
CA ALA A 69 29.25 15.92 12.96
C ALA A 69 28.18 16.55 13.86
N SER A 70 27.88 17.83 13.62
CA SER A 70 26.81 18.55 14.32
C SER A 70 26.11 19.56 13.43
N ALA A 71 24.83 19.80 13.70
CA ALA A 71 24.05 20.88 13.09
C ALA A 71 23.08 21.49 14.12
N GLU A 72 22.66 22.74 13.89
CA GLU A 72 21.64 23.41 14.70
C GLU A 72 20.36 23.62 13.88
N ALA A 73 19.23 23.64 14.57
CA ALA A 73 17.93 24.02 14.03
C ALA A 73 17.08 24.70 15.11
N SER A 74 15.98 25.31 14.71
CA SER A 74 14.95 25.79 15.64
C SER A 74 13.61 25.16 15.29
N ALA A 75 12.82 24.82 16.31
CA ALA A 75 11.46 24.36 16.11
C ALA A 75 10.55 25.49 15.61
N ASP A 76 9.72 25.19 14.60
CA ASP A 76 8.72 26.11 14.05
C ASP A 76 7.57 26.37 15.04
N ALA A 77 6.57 27.16 14.63
CA ALA A 77 5.41 27.47 15.46
C ALA A 77 4.56 26.24 15.84
N ASN A 78 4.65 25.15 15.07
CA ASN A 78 4.00 23.88 15.34
C ASN A 78 4.92 22.90 16.11
N GLY A 79 6.10 23.35 16.54
CA GLY A 79 7.05 22.56 17.29
C GLY A 79 7.91 21.62 16.43
N ARG A 80 7.91 21.74 15.09
CA ARG A 80 8.72 20.86 14.22
C ARG A 80 10.08 21.47 13.95
N TRP A 81 11.14 20.68 14.04
CA TRP A 81 12.50 21.10 13.70
C TRP A 81 13.09 20.17 12.66
N ARG A 82 14.00 20.70 11.83
CA ARG A 82 14.77 19.93 10.84
C ARG A 82 16.18 20.50 10.75
N ALA A 83 17.18 19.65 10.91
CA ALA A 83 18.59 19.98 10.79
C ALA A 83 19.20 19.22 9.61
N THR A 84 20.05 19.90 8.84
CA THR A 84 20.80 19.29 7.74
C THR A 84 22.24 19.11 8.18
N MET A 85 22.67 17.86 8.29
CA MET A 85 24.03 17.46 8.64
C MET A 85 24.87 17.32 7.35
N PRO A 86 26.20 17.48 7.42
CA PRO A 86 27.07 17.21 6.28
C PRO A 86 26.98 15.75 5.82
N ALA A 87 27.33 15.50 4.56
CA ALA A 87 27.47 14.16 4.03
C ALA A 87 28.54 13.37 4.80
N MET A 88 28.29 12.07 5.00
CA MET A 88 29.18 11.17 5.71
C MET A 88 29.46 9.93 4.88
N ALA A 89 30.70 9.45 4.94
CA ALA A 89 31.08 8.17 4.35
C ALA A 89 30.45 7.01 5.14
N ALA A 90 30.35 5.84 4.49
CA ALA A 90 29.85 4.63 5.13
C ALA A 90 30.63 4.27 6.41
N GLY A 91 29.92 3.84 7.45
CA GLY A 91 30.52 3.51 8.74
C GLY A 91 29.56 3.50 9.91
N GLY A 92 30.11 3.48 11.10
CA GLY A 92 29.38 3.33 12.37
C GLY A 92 29.92 2.17 13.21
N PRO A 93 29.30 1.88 14.35
CA PRO A 93 28.12 2.54 14.89
C PRO A 93 28.40 3.96 15.42
N HIS A 94 27.46 4.87 15.19
CA HIS A 94 27.43 6.21 15.77
C HIS A 94 26.31 6.34 16.80
N THR A 95 26.38 7.37 17.65
CA THR A 95 25.26 7.83 18.46
C THR A 95 24.68 9.08 17.80
N LEU A 96 23.37 9.08 17.53
CA LEU A 96 22.61 10.25 17.11
C LEU A 96 21.98 10.88 18.36
N SER A 97 22.21 12.17 18.58
CA SER A 97 21.63 12.87 19.73
C SER A 97 21.06 14.22 19.33
N VAL A 98 19.94 14.60 19.92
CA VAL A 98 19.37 15.95 19.84
C VAL A 98 19.28 16.55 21.24
N THR A 99 19.87 17.73 21.43
CA THR A 99 19.86 18.46 22.70
C THR A 99 19.10 19.77 22.56
N GLY A 100 18.28 20.13 23.53
CA GLY A 100 17.54 21.39 23.57
C GLY A 100 16.75 21.53 24.87
N GLY A 101 16.51 22.76 25.33
CA GLY A 101 15.64 23.01 26.48
C GLY A 101 16.13 22.41 27.82
N GLY A 102 17.42 22.11 27.92
CA GLY A 102 18.03 21.44 29.08
C GLY A 102 17.88 19.91 29.11
N GLY A 103 17.41 19.28 28.02
CA GLY A 103 17.30 17.83 27.87
C GLY A 103 18.03 17.29 26.63
N VAL A 104 18.15 15.95 26.57
CA VAL A 104 18.78 15.22 25.46
C VAL A 104 17.99 13.96 25.13
N THR A 105 17.82 13.67 23.84
CA THR A 105 17.31 12.40 23.33
C THR A 105 18.40 11.75 22.48
N THR A 106 18.65 10.46 22.67
CA THR A 106 19.73 9.72 21.99
C THR A 106 19.20 8.45 21.34
N LEU A 107 19.69 8.16 20.13
CA LEU A 107 19.55 6.89 19.43
C LEU A 107 20.94 6.28 19.22
N LYS A 108 21.06 4.97 19.41
CA LYS A 108 22.31 4.22 19.41
C LYS A 108 22.42 3.32 18.18
N ASP A 109 23.65 2.88 17.92
CA ASP A 109 23.95 1.96 16.82
C ASP A 109 23.48 2.51 15.46
N ILE A 110 23.74 3.78 15.19
CA ILE A 110 23.35 4.40 13.91
C ILE A 110 24.44 4.15 12.88
N MET A 111 24.06 3.59 11.73
CA MET A 111 24.98 3.33 10.63
C MET A 111 24.81 4.36 9.53
N ILE A 112 25.91 4.70 8.86
CA ILE A 112 25.91 5.39 7.58
C ILE A 112 26.14 4.34 6.49
N GLY A 113 25.24 4.26 5.52
CA GLY A 113 25.21 3.16 4.55
C GLY A 113 24.27 3.43 3.36
N ASP A 114 24.00 2.42 2.56
CA ASP A 114 23.02 2.55 1.47
C ASP A 114 21.61 2.23 1.97
N VAL A 115 20.64 3.08 1.65
CA VAL A 115 19.23 2.93 2.09
C VAL A 115 18.32 2.68 0.89
N TYR A 116 17.52 1.62 0.96
CA TYR A 116 16.60 1.23 -0.11
C TYR A 116 15.13 1.35 0.34
N LEU A 117 14.28 1.93 -0.50
CA LEU A 117 12.84 1.93 -0.29
C LEU A 117 12.19 0.82 -1.12
N CYS A 118 11.41 -0.07 -0.50
CA CYS A 118 10.72 -1.17 -1.17
C CYS A 118 9.21 -1.00 -1.01
N GLY A 119 8.54 -0.69 -2.11
CA GLY A 119 7.11 -0.41 -2.19
C GLY A 119 6.32 -1.45 -2.98
N GLY A 120 5.02 -1.53 -2.71
CA GLY A 120 4.09 -2.29 -3.53
C GLY A 120 3.08 -3.10 -2.74
N GLN A 121 2.59 -4.17 -3.35
CA GLN A 121 1.54 -5.01 -2.76
C GLN A 121 2.06 -6.33 -2.19
N SER A 122 1.23 -7.36 -2.18
CA SER A 122 1.45 -8.65 -1.53
C SER A 122 2.75 -9.35 -1.96
N ASN A 123 3.15 -9.21 -3.23
CA ASN A 123 4.41 -9.78 -3.70
C ASN A 123 5.65 -9.06 -3.16
N MET A 124 5.60 -7.73 -2.92
CA MET A 124 6.64 -7.03 -2.17
C MET A 124 6.54 -7.32 -0.66
N ALA A 125 5.34 -7.40 -0.11
CA ALA A 125 5.09 -7.68 1.31
C ALA A 125 5.42 -9.13 1.71
N PHE A 126 5.65 -10.01 0.73
CA PHE A 126 5.85 -11.44 0.94
C PHE A 126 7.02 -11.68 1.90
N PRO A 127 6.81 -12.34 3.05
CA PRO A 127 7.84 -12.45 4.09
C PRO A 127 8.93 -13.45 3.71
N ALA A 128 10.19 -13.14 4.03
CA ALA A 128 11.35 -13.96 3.67
C ALA A 128 11.23 -15.42 4.13
N ARG A 129 10.63 -15.68 5.30
CA ARG A 129 10.43 -17.03 5.85
C ARG A 129 9.54 -17.95 5.00
N LEU A 130 8.72 -17.39 4.11
CA LEU A 130 7.86 -18.15 3.20
C LEU A 130 8.49 -18.39 1.83
N SER A 131 9.73 -17.92 1.61
CA SER A 131 10.41 -18.06 0.32
C SER A 131 10.85 -19.50 0.08
N THR A 132 10.94 -19.89 -1.19
CA THR A 132 11.56 -21.16 -1.58
C THR A 132 12.98 -21.22 -1.04
N GLY A 133 13.33 -22.31 -0.35
CA GLY A 133 14.66 -22.46 0.25
C GLY A 133 14.89 -21.55 1.46
N ALA A 134 13.84 -21.01 2.09
CA ALA A 134 13.96 -20.45 3.43
C ALA A 134 14.28 -21.58 4.42
N TRP A 135 15.55 -21.73 4.77
CA TRP A 135 15.99 -22.62 5.84
C TRP A 135 15.68 -21.96 7.19
N PRO A 136 15.50 -22.74 8.28
CA PRO A 136 15.18 -22.19 9.59
C PRO A 136 16.21 -21.17 10.12
N ASP A 137 17.46 -21.22 9.65
CA ASP A 137 18.55 -20.33 10.08
C ASP A 137 18.98 -19.39 8.95
N PHE A 138 18.34 -18.23 8.83
CA PHE A 138 18.88 -17.15 7.99
C PHE A 138 20.25 -16.72 8.54
N PRO A 139 21.29 -16.55 7.70
CA PRO A 139 22.60 -16.15 8.19
C PRO A 139 22.52 -14.76 8.82
N ALA A 140 23.08 -14.61 10.02
CA ALA A 140 23.16 -13.31 10.68
C ALA A 140 24.02 -12.35 9.82
N ASN A 141 23.55 -11.11 9.67
CA ASN A 141 24.31 -10.08 8.98
C ASN A 141 24.12 -8.73 9.68
N PRO A 142 25.05 -8.32 10.56
CA PRO A 142 24.91 -7.08 11.34
C PRO A 142 24.93 -5.81 10.48
N ASN A 143 25.38 -5.92 9.23
CA ASN A 143 25.39 -4.84 8.25
C ASN A 143 24.10 -4.76 7.42
N LEU A 144 23.15 -5.67 7.61
CA LEU A 144 21.81 -5.57 7.02
C LEU A 144 20.80 -5.22 8.10
N ARG A 145 19.98 -4.21 7.83
CA ARG A 145 18.95 -3.74 8.76
C ARG A 145 17.68 -3.39 8.01
N PHE A 146 16.54 -3.54 8.65
CA PHE A 146 15.27 -3.30 8.00
C PHE A 146 14.20 -2.75 8.92
N ILE A 147 13.20 -2.13 8.29
CA ILE A 147 11.92 -1.80 8.90
C ILE A 147 10.79 -2.21 7.97
N ASN A 148 9.64 -2.55 8.56
CA ASN A 148 8.38 -2.63 7.84
C ASN A 148 7.48 -1.50 8.36
N ILE A 149 7.10 -0.57 7.48
CA ILE A 149 6.16 0.50 7.80
C ILE A 149 4.82 -0.15 8.13
N GLN A 150 4.22 0.27 9.25
CA GLN A 150 2.90 -0.23 9.65
C GLN A 150 1.85 0.15 8.62
N LEU A 151 0.90 -0.75 8.38
CA LEU A 151 -0.22 -0.49 7.49
C LEU A 151 -1.04 0.69 8.03
N ALA A 152 -1.07 1.77 7.25
CA ALA A 152 -1.81 2.98 7.58
C ALA A 152 -2.40 3.60 6.31
N SER A 153 -3.59 4.17 6.43
CA SER A 153 -4.31 4.82 5.34
C SER A 153 -4.97 6.06 5.94
N GLU A 154 -4.60 7.24 5.46
CA GLU A 154 -5.11 8.50 6.01
C GLU A 154 -5.58 9.43 4.86
N PRO A 155 -6.76 10.05 4.97
CA PRO A 155 -7.25 11.00 3.97
C PRO A 155 -6.35 12.23 3.80
N ALA A 156 -5.70 12.68 4.88
CA ALA A 156 -4.77 13.79 4.89
C ALA A 156 -3.31 13.30 4.87
N VAL A 157 -2.42 14.06 4.22
CA VAL A 157 -0.97 13.85 4.29
C VAL A 157 -0.51 13.94 5.74
N GLN A 158 0.29 12.98 6.19
CA GLN A 158 0.85 12.94 7.54
C GLN A 158 2.29 13.47 7.53
N ASP A 159 2.63 14.28 8.53
CA ASP A 159 3.99 14.82 8.71
C ASP A 159 4.97 13.77 9.29
N ASP A 160 4.45 12.75 9.98
CA ASP A 160 5.21 11.67 10.61
C ASP A 160 4.43 10.35 10.57
N LEU A 161 5.13 9.25 10.81
CA LEU A 161 4.54 7.92 10.87
C LEU A 161 3.59 7.81 12.06
N LYS A 162 2.45 7.14 11.85
CA LYS A 162 1.42 6.92 12.88
C LYS A 162 1.97 6.27 14.15
N ARG A 163 3.02 5.46 14.01
CA ARG A 163 3.81 4.91 15.11
C ARG A 163 5.30 4.94 14.75
N PRO A 164 6.18 5.20 15.73
CA PRO A 164 7.61 5.04 15.53
C PRO A 164 7.97 3.63 15.04
N VAL A 165 8.96 3.54 14.18
CA VAL A 165 9.47 2.27 13.64
C VAL A 165 10.53 1.70 14.56
N GLU A 166 10.74 0.40 14.44
CA GLU A 166 11.84 -0.32 15.08
C GLU A 166 12.77 -0.82 13.99
N TRP A 167 13.95 -0.20 13.84
CA TRP A 167 15.00 -0.72 12.96
C TRP A 167 15.55 -2.02 13.53
N ARG A 168 15.50 -3.09 12.73
CA ARG A 168 15.92 -4.42 13.16
C ARG A 168 17.15 -4.85 12.39
N VAL A 169 18.15 -5.31 13.13
CA VAL A 169 19.32 -5.99 12.57
C VAL A 169 18.90 -7.36 12.03
N VAL A 170 19.43 -7.76 10.88
CA VAL A 170 19.21 -9.09 10.31
C VAL A 170 19.94 -10.15 11.13
N THR A 171 19.15 -11.01 11.77
CA THR A 171 19.55 -12.16 12.57
C THR A 171 18.76 -13.39 12.11
N PRO A 172 19.11 -14.62 12.53
CA PRO A 172 18.33 -15.81 12.21
C PRO A 172 16.84 -15.67 12.56
N THR A 173 16.52 -14.99 13.66
CA THR A 173 15.13 -14.83 14.14
C THR A 173 14.38 -13.65 13.52
N THR A 174 15.08 -12.61 13.03
CA THR A 174 14.42 -11.40 12.49
C THR A 174 14.31 -11.42 10.97
N ALA A 175 15.23 -12.05 10.25
CA ALA A 175 15.29 -12.02 8.79
C ALA A 175 13.98 -12.51 8.14
N GLY A 176 13.32 -13.50 8.74
CA GLY A 176 12.08 -14.08 8.26
C GLY A 176 10.88 -13.11 8.21
N GLU A 177 10.97 -11.96 8.89
CA GLU A 177 9.92 -10.92 8.92
C GLU A 177 10.11 -9.82 7.87
N ALA A 178 11.28 -9.72 7.27
CA ALA A 178 11.55 -8.78 6.20
C ALA A 178 10.75 -9.13 4.92
N SER A 179 10.46 -8.11 4.11
CA SER A 179 10.12 -8.34 2.69
C SER A 179 11.19 -9.22 2.04
N ALA A 180 10.78 -10.37 1.50
CA ALA A 180 11.68 -11.33 0.90
C ALA A 180 12.45 -10.72 -0.28
N VAL A 181 11.74 -10.05 -1.18
CA VAL A 181 12.31 -9.42 -2.37
C VAL A 181 13.33 -8.36 -1.97
N CYS A 182 12.97 -7.51 -1.02
CA CYS A 182 13.84 -6.45 -0.52
C CYS A 182 15.07 -7.02 0.21
N TYR A 183 14.88 -8.05 1.04
CA TYR A 183 15.96 -8.74 1.75
C TYR A 183 16.97 -9.36 0.79
N TYR A 184 16.53 -10.12 -0.21
CA TYR A 184 17.44 -10.78 -1.16
C TYR A 184 18.15 -9.75 -2.04
N MET A 185 17.48 -8.68 -2.45
CA MET A 185 18.11 -7.55 -3.14
C MET A 185 19.20 -6.90 -2.26
N ALA A 186 18.84 -6.55 -1.02
CA ALA A 186 19.74 -5.88 -0.09
C ALA A 186 20.94 -6.75 0.27
N ARG A 187 20.73 -8.05 0.48
CA ARG A 187 21.80 -9.02 0.75
C ARG A 187 22.80 -9.10 -0.41
N THR A 188 22.32 -9.24 -1.64
CA THR A 188 23.18 -9.32 -2.83
C THR A 188 23.97 -8.02 -3.05
N LEU A 189 23.34 -6.87 -2.84
CA LEU A 189 24.03 -5.58 -2.92
C LEU A 189 25.03 -5.40 -1.79
N GLN A 190 24.70 -5.77 -0.55
CA GLN A 190 25.61 -5.65 0.58
C GLN A 190 26.86 -6.52 0.41
N GLN A 191 26.74 -7.71 -0.18
CA GLN A 191 27.88 -8.59 -0.50
C GLN A 191 28.86 -7.97 -1.51
N THR A 192 28.36 -7.16 -2.45
CA THR A 192 29.16 -6.51 -3.49
C THR A 192 29.73 -5.17 -3.00
N GLN A 193 28.88 -4.32 -2.42
CA GLN A 193 29.24 -2.97 -2.00
C GLN A 193 30.01 -2.92 -0.67
N LYS A 194 29.85 -3.94 0.19
CA LYS A 194 30.55 -4.09 1.47
C LYS A 194 30.40 -2.91 2.44
N VAL A 195 29.26 -2.22 2.38
CA VAL A 195 28.86 -1.15 3.31
C VAL A 195 27.64 -1.60 4.14
N PRO A 196 27.30 -0.92 5.25
CA PRO A 196 26.01 -1.09 5.90
C PRO A 196 24.87 -0.80 4.92
N VAL A 197 23.79 -1.57 5.00
CA VAL A 197 22.61 -1.41 4.15
C VAL A 197 21.36 -1.45 5.03
N GLY A 198 20.52 -0.44 4.85
CA GLY A 198 19.18 -0.36 5.42
C GLY A 198 18.12 -0.51 4.35
N PHE A 199 17.02 -1.20 4.63
CA PHE A 199 15.91 -1.24 3.69
C PHE A 199 14.54 -1.10 4.37
N ILE A 200 13.65 -0.36 3.71
CA ILE A 200 12.36 0.08 4.23
C ILE A 200 11.25 -0.56 3.42
N GLY A 201 10.50 -1.49 4.02
CA GLY A 201 9.30 -2.06 3.43
C GLY A 201 8.08 -1.19 3.67
N SER A 202 7.55 -0.53 2.63
CA SER A 202 6.28 0.20 2.65
C SER A 202 5.29 -0.50 1.73
N THR A 203 4.58 -1.51 2.26
CA THR A 203 3.88 -2.50 1.42
C THR A 203 2.50 -2.87 1.95
N TRP A 204 1.51 -3.04 1.08
CA TRP A 204 0.17 -3.50 1.48
C TRP A 204 -0.49 -4.40 0.43
N GLY A 205 -0.77 -5.66 0.79
CA GLY A 205 -1.45 -6.63 -0.06
C GLY A 205 -2.77 -6.15 -0.66
N GLY A 206 -3.00 -6.45 -1.94
CA GLY A 206 -4.25 -6.18 -2.64
C GLY A 206 -4.48 -4.73 -3.09
N THR A 207 -3.61 -3.78 -2.71
CA THR A 207 -3.80 -2.35 -3.05
C THR A 207 -3.53 -2.01 -4.50
N THR A 208 -4.31 -1.07 -5.05
CA THR A 208 -4.08 -0.50 -6.37
C THR A 208 -3.09 0.66 -6.33
N ILE A 209 -2.40 0.93 -7.44
CA ILE A 209 -1.34 1.94 -7.53
C ILE A 209 -1.80 3.36 -7.17
N GLN A 210 -3.07 3.70 -7.39
CA GLN A 210 -3.65 5.00 -7.07
C GLN A 210 -3.51 5.38 -5.59
N GLY A 211 -3.55 4.39 -4.68
CA GLY A 211 -3.37 4.65 -3.25
C GLY A 211 -1.98 5.19 -2.92
N TRP A 212 -0.98 4.88 -3.75
CA TRP A 212 0.45 5.14 -3.55
C TRP A 212 0.97 6.40 -4.25
N ILE A 213 0.11 7.11 -4.98
CA ILE A 213 0.42 8.35 -5.68
C ILE A 213 -0.16 9.53 -4.90
N GLY A 214 0.63 10.59 -4.69
CA GLY A 214 0.19 11.81 -4.03
C GLY A 214 -0.98 12.48 -4.74
N ALA A 215 -1.82 13.19 -3.97
CA ALA A 215 -3.04 13.79 -4.49
C ALA A 215 -2.77 14.88 -5.54
N SER A 216 -1.66 15.62 -5.42
CA SER A 216 -1.21 16.61 -6.41
C SER A 216 -0.97 15.97 -7.78
N SER A 217 -0.24 14.86 -7.80
CA SER A 217 0.08 14.10 -9.00
C SER A 217 -1.17 13.46 -9.61
N LEU A 218 -2.00 12.77 -8.82
CA LEU A 218 -3.24 12.17 -9.33
C LEU A 218 -4.22 13.21 -9.89
N LYS A 219 -4.27 14.42 -9.33
CA LYS A 219 -5.17 15.49 -9.80
C LYS A 219 -4.84 15.98 -11.21
N THR A 220 -3.64 15.69 -11.73
CA THR A 220 -3.29 15.94 -13.14
C THR A 220 -4.10 15.09 -14.13
N LEU A 221 -4.72 14.01 -13.65
CA LEU A 221 -5.58 13.13 -14.42
C LEU A 221 -7.06 13.48 -14.16
N PRO A 222 -7.80 14.02 -15.13
CA PRO A 222 -9.17 14.53 -14.92
C PRO A 222 -10.16 13.51 -14.35
N ALA A 223 -9.92 12.21 -14.58
CA ALA A 223 -10.76 11.12 -14.08
C ALA A 223 -10.81 11.04 -12.54
N TYR A 224 -9.81 11.61 -11.84
CA TYR A 224 -9.70 11.52 -10.37
C TYR A 224 -10.16 12.77 -9.63
N THR A 225 -10.32 13.92 -10.31
CA THR A 225 -10.54 15.23 -9.67
C THR A 225 -11.68 15.22 -8.64
N LYS A 226 -12.88 14.80 -9.04
CA LYS A 226 -14.05 14.79 -8.15
C LYS A 226 -13.88 13.85 -6.95
N ARG A 227 -13.21 12.71 -7.14
CA ARG A 227 -12.96 11.75 -6.06
C ARG A 227 -11.88 12.26 -5.10
N LEU A 228 -10.89 12.99 -5.59
CA LEU A 228 -9.88 13.66 -4.76
C LEU A 228 -10.46 14.86 -3.99
N GLU A 229 -11.43 15.58 -4.55
CA GLU A 229 -12.18 16.60 -3.81
C GLU A 229 -12.94 15.99 -2.63
N ALA A 230 -13.63 14.86 -2.84
CA ALA A 230 -14.29 14.13 -1.76
C ALA A 230 -13.29 13.60 -0.71
N LEU A 231 -12.08 13.21 -1.12
CA LEU A 231 -11.02 12.83 -0.19
C LEU A 231 -10.52 14.03 0.64
N ALA A 232 -10.36 15.20 0.02
CA ALA A 232 -9.98 16.43 0.71
C ALA A 232 -11.07 16.90 1.69
N ASP A 233 -12.34 16.71 1.35
CA ASP A 233 -13.45 16.90 2.27
C ASP A 233 -13.37 15.90 3.43
N MET A 234 -13.04 14.63 3.18
CA MET A 234 -12.85 13.64 4.24
C MET A 234 -11.70 14.01 5.19
N ALA A 235 -10.63 14.61 4.67
CA ALA A 235 -9.51 15.10 5.46
C ALA A 235 -9.88 16.32 6.34
N SER A 236 -10.66 17.27 5.80
CA SER A 236 -10.93 18.56 6.46
C SER A 236 -12.25 18.61 7.23
N ASN A 237 -13.25 17.86 6.79
CA ASN A 237 -14.59 17.78 7.37
C ASN A 237 -15.19 16.37 7.18
N PRO A 238 -14.75 15.37 7.98
CA PRO A 238 -15.23 13.99 7.87
C PRO A 238 -16.75 13.84 7.98
N ALA A 239 -17.41 14.67 8.80
CA ALA A 239 -18.86 14.62 8.98
C ALA A 239 -19.60 14.99 7.68
N LYS A 240 -19.17 16.05 6.99
CA LYS A 240 -19.69 16.42 5.67
C LYS A 240 -19.41 15.33 4.65
N ALA A 241 -18.16 14.86 4.57
CA ALA A 241 -17.77 13.85 3.59
C ALA A 241 -18.58 12.56 3.73
N MET A 242 -18.79 12.08 4.95
CA MET A 242 -19.61 10.90 5.24
C MET A 242 -21.09 11.12 4.90
N ALA A 243 -21.62 12.32 5.15
CA ALA A 243 -22.99 12.66 4.75
C ALA A 243 -23.16 12.74 3.22
N ASP A 244 -22.16 13.27 2.51
CA ASP A 244 -22.15 13.37 1.04
C ASP A 244 -22.03 11.99 0.42
N GLU A 245 -21.17 11.14 0.96
CA GLU A 245 -21.02 9.75 0.58
C GLU A 245 -22.30 8.95 0.85
N ALA A 246 -22.96 9.17 1.99
CA ALA A 246 -24.26 8.57 2.26
C ALA A 246 -25.31 8.97 1.20
N ARG A 247 -25.35 10.25 0.79
CA ARG A 247 -26.28 10.70 -0.27
C ARG A 247 -25.94 10.09 -1.63
N ARG A 248 -24.67 10.06 -2.01
CA ARG A 248 -24.20 9.41 -3.26
C ARG A 248 -24.61 7.95 -3.30
N HIS A 249 -24.44 7.26 -2.18
CA HIS A 249 -24.75 5.84 -2.05
C HIS A 249 -26.26 5.56 -2.10
N GLU A 250 -27.07 6.39 -1.46
CA GLU A 250 -28.54 6.30 -1.54
C GLU A 250 -29.07 6.60 -2.95
N GLN A 251 -28.49 7.57 -3.66
CA GLN A 251 -28.81 7.83 -5.07
C GLN A 251 -28.46 6.65 -5.96
N TRP A 252 -27.33 5.99 -5.71
CA TRP A 252 -26.96 4.77 -6.41
C TRP A 252 -28.02 3.69 -6.16
N TRP A 253 -28.46 3.48 -4.91
CA TRP A 253 -29.50 2.49 -4.63
C TRP A 253 -30.86 2.83 -5.25
N ASP A 254 -31.28 4.08 -5.24
CA ASP A 254 -32.53 4.50 -5.88
C ASP A 254 -32.52 4.22 -7.39
N ALA A 255 -31.36 4.35 -8.04
CA ALA A 255 -31.19 4.07 -9.47
C ALA A 255 -31.19 2.57 -9.80
N HIS A 256 -30.94 1.68 -8.82
CA HIS A 256 -30.75 0.25 -9.08
C HIS A 256 -31.79 -0.66 -8.40
N ASP A 257 -32.38 -0.27 -7.27
CA ASP A 257 -33.41 -1.04 -6.56
C ASP A 257 -34.67 -0.18 -6.35
N PRO A 258 -35.81 -0.49 -7.01
CA PRO A 258 -37.03 0.29 -6.89
C PRO A 258 -37.63 0.28 -5.47
N ARG A 259 -37.20 -0.67 -4.61
CA ARG A 259 -37.62 -0.75 -3.21
C ARG A 259 -36.66 -0.01 -2.28
N ALA A 260 -35.53 0.52 -2.77
CA ALA A 260 -34.51 1.16 -1.93
C ALA A 260 -35.09 2.27 -1.05
N HIS A 261 -35.92 3.15 -1.62
CA HIS A 261 -36.54 4.24 -0.88
C HIS A 261 -37.35 3.75 0.34
N ALA A 262 -38.19 2.72 0.17
CA ALA A 262 -38.98 2.15 1.26
C ALA A 262 -38.12 1.42 2.29
N GLN A 263 -37.04 0.76 1.85
CA GLN A 263 -36.11 0.04 2.72
C GLN A 263 -35.29 0.97 3.62
N ARG A 264 -35.22 2.27 3.34
CA ARG A 264 -34.49 3.24 4.20
C ARG A 264 -35.00 3.27 5.64
N ALA A 265 -36.26 2.96 5.88
CA ALA A 265 -36.80 2.87 7.24
C ALA A 265 -36.03 1.83 8.09
N TRP A 266 -35.48 0.79 7.45
CA TRP A 266 -34.81 -0.35 8.11
C TRP A 266 -33.45 0.00 8.73
N ARG A 267 -32.96 1.23 8.61
CA ARG A 267 -31.73 1.65 9.31
C ARG A 267 -32.00 2.27 10.69
N PHE A 268 -33.25 2.63 10.97
CA PHE A 268 -33.61 3.40 12.14
C PHE A 268 -33.99 2.52 13.35
N PRO A 269 -33.79 2.99 14.59
CA PRO A 269 -34.15 2.27 15.81
C PRO A 269 -35.65 1.97 15.95
N GLU A 270 -36.51 2.84 15.40
CA GLU A 270 -37.97 2.79 15.53
C GLU A 270 -38.63 1.75 14.61
N PHE A 271 -37.89 1.23 13.62
CA PHE A 271 -38.39 0.20 12.73
C PHE A 271 -38.58 -1.12 13.49
N ASP A 272 -39.79 -1.67 13.42
CA ASP A 272 -40.15 -2.97 13.96
C ASP A 272 -39.70 -4.09 13.02
N ASP A 273 -38.67 -4.82 13.44
CA ASP A 273 -38.13 -5.99 12.73
C ASP A 273 -38.59 -7.31 13.36
N SER A 274 -39.58 -7.33 14.26
CA SER A 274 -40.06 -8.55 14.92
C SER A 274 -40.50 -9.63 13.93
N GLY A 275 -41.05 -9.24 12.78
CA GLY A 275 -41.45 -10.14 11.69
C GLY A 275 -40.31 -10.66 10.82
N TRP A 276 -39.06 -10.23 11.04
CA TRP A 276 -37.91 -10.72 10.28
C TRP A 276 -37.39 -12.03 10.88
N PRO A 277 -37.05 -13.01 10.03
CA PRO A 277 -36.42 -14.25 10.48
C PRO A 277 -35.06 -13.99 11.12
N ASP A 278 -34.74 -14.81 12.12
CA ASP A 278 -33.44 -14.80 12.75
C ASP A 278 -32.42 -15.58 11.92
N LEU A 279 -31.16 -15.17 12.00
CA LEU A 279 -30.01 -15.82 11.38
C LEU A 279 -28.81 -15.64 12.32
N THR A 280 -27.89 -16.59 12.32
CA THR A 280 -26.54 -16.38 12.86
C THR A 280 -25.58 -16.25 11.68
N PRO A 281 -25.24 -15.04 11.24
CA PRO A 281 -24.37 -14.86 10.09
C PRO A 281 -22.99 -15.40 10.42
N ARG A 282 -22.52 -16.39 9.66
CA ARG A 282 -21.18 -16.98 9.72
C ARG A 282 -20.82 -17.48 8.33
N GLY A 283 -19.66 -17.06 7.80
CA GLY A 283 -19.31 -17.38 6.42
C GLY A 283 -20.32 -16.81 5.41
N SER A 284 -20.37 -17.41 4.22
CA SER A 284 -21.29 -17.00 3.16
C SER A 284 -22.75 -17.29 3.55
N TRP A 285 -23.67 -16.38 3.21
CA TRP A 285 -25.10 -16.61 3.38
C TRP A 285 -25.61 -17.81 2.58
N LYS A 286 -24.87 -18.24 1.54
CA LYS A 286 -25.26 -19.39 0.70
C LYS A 286 -25.12 -20.70 1.48
N ASP A 287 -24.23 -20.71 2.46
CA ASP A 287 -23.94 -21.84 3.33
C ASP A 287 -24.77 -21.82 4.63
N ALA A 288 -25.71 -20.86 4.76
CA ALA A 288 -26.50 -20.68 5.98
C ALA A 288 -27.57 -21.77 6.20
N GLY A 289 -27.73 -22.72 5.28
CA GLY A 289 -28.79 -23.74 5.34
C GLY A 289 -30.21 -23.21 5.10
N ILE A 290 -30.32 -21.98 4.59
CA ILE A 290 -31.61 -21.33 4.30
C ILE A 290 -31.86 -21.42 2.78
N ALA A 291 -32.91 -22.14 2.38
CA ALA A 291 -33.21 -22.39 0.97
C ALA A 291 -33.32 -21.12 0.12
N ALA A 292 -33.86 -20.03 0.69
CA ALA A 292 -33.98 -18.76 -0.02
C ALA A 292 -32.64 -18.06 -0.32
N LEU A 293 -31.57 -18.40 0.42
CA LEU A 293 -30.24 -17.82 0.33
C LEU A 293 -29.23 -18.67 -0.47
N ALA A 294 -29.48 -19.98 -0.62
CA ALA A 294 -28.57 -20.92 -1.28
C ALA A 294 -28.13 -20.44 -2.68
N ASP A 295 -29.08 -19.94 -3.48
CA ASP A 295 -28.86 -19.40 -4.82
C ASP A 295 -29.15 -17.89 -4.91
N PHE A 296 -28.96 -17.15 -3.82
CA PHE A 296 -29.22 -15.72 -3.78
C PHE A 296 -27.98 -14.90 -4.11
N ASP A 297 -28.06 -14.17 -5.24
CA ASP A 297 -27.20 -13.03 -5.57
C ASP A 297 -28.09 -11.77 -5.53
N GLY A 298 -27.60 -10.71 -4.90
CA GLY A 298 -28.39 -9.50 -4.69
C GLY A 298 -28.10 -8.77 -3.39
N ALA A 299 -29.06 -7.97 -2.93
CA ALA A 299 -28.99 -7.25 -1.67
C ALA A 299 -29.71 -8.01 -0.56
N ALA A 300 -29.12 -8.10 0.63
CA ALA A 300 -29.82 -8.49 1.86
C ALA A 300 -29.53 -7.50 2.98
N TRP A 301 -30.48 -7.36 3.89
CA TRP A 301 -30.35 -6.55 5.09
C TRP A 301 -30.15 -7.42 6.31
N PHE A 302 -29.34 -6.93 7.23
CA PHE A 302 -29.07 -7.53 8.53
C PHE A 302 -29.31 -6.48 9.61
N ARG A 303 -29.95 -6.87 10.70
CA ARG A 303 -30.19 -6.00 11.85
C ARG A 303 -29.86 -6.73 13.15
N THR A 304 -29.24 -6.02 14.08
CA THR A 304 -29.06 -6.48 15.47
C THR A 304 -29.13 -5.28 16.40
N SER A 305 -29.10 -5.53 17.70
CA SER A 305 -29.07 -4.48 18.72
C SER A 305 -28.16 -4.82 19.88
N LEU A 306 -27.83 -3.80 20.66
CA LEU A 306 -27.13 -3.95 21.93
C LEU A 306 -27.64 -2.90 22.92
N THR A 307 -27.48 -3.18 24.21
CA THR A 307 -27.78 -2.22 25.27
C THR A 307 -26.48 -1.71 25.87
N LEU A 308 -26.31 -0.40 25.89
CA LEU A 308 -25.15 0.26 26.49
C LEU A 308 -25.57 0.98 27.78
N ASN A 309 -24.77 0.85 28.83
CA ASN A 309 -24.90 1.75 29.97
C ASN A 309 -24.35 3.15 29.62
N GLU A 310 -24.55 4.11 30.52
CA GLU A 310 -24.19 5.51 30.27
C GLU A 310 -22.68 5.72 30.05
N ALA A 311 -21.82 5.00 30.78
CA ALA A 311 -20.38 5.07 30.61
C ALA A 311 -19.92 4.46 29.27
N GLN A 312 -20.46 3.30 28.91
CA GLN A 312 -20.19 2.63 27.64
C GLN A 312 -20.65 3.49 26.45
N ALA A 313 -21.84 4.08 26.51
CA ALA A 313 -22.37 4.93 25.44
C ALA A 313 -21.52 6.19 25.21
N ARG A 314 -20.96 6.78 26.28
CA ARG A 314 -20.02 7.89 26.19
C ARG A 314 -18.67 7.50 25.62
N ALA A 315 -18.17 6.31 25.97
CA ALA A 315 -16.85 5.84 25.56
C ALA A 315 -16.86 5.20 24.16
N ALA A 316 -18.00 4.68 23.69
CA ALA A 316 -18.12 4.01 22.39
C ALA A 316 -17.76 4.92 21.21
N ASN A 317 -16.84 4.47 20.36
CA ASN A 317 -16.27 5.29 19.29
C ASN A 317 -16.09 4.54 17.96
N ALA A 318 -16.27 3.22 17.92
CA ALA A 318 -16.19 2.46 16.67
C ALA A 318 -17.05 1.18 16.72
N ILE A 319 -17.39 0.65 15.54
CA ILE A 319 -18.01 -0.66 15.36
C ILE A 319 -17.11 -1.56 14.53
N GLN A 320 -16.87 -2.77 15.04
CA GLN A 320 -16.15 -3.83 14.36
C GLN A 320 -17.14 -4.91 13.94
N LEU A 321 -17.11 -5.32 12.68
CA LEU A 321 -17.99 -6.35 12.12
C LEU A 321 -17.23 -7.58 11.61
N GLY A 322 -15.91 -7.48 11.52
CA GLY A 322 -15.08 -8.47 10.82
C GLY A 322 -15.27 -8.39 9.29
N PRO A 323 -14.87 -9.44 8.56
CA PRO A 323 -15.10 -9.56 7.12
C PRO A 323 -16.59 -9.55 6.73
N VAL A 324 -16.91 -8.87 5.63
CA VAL A 324 -18.25 -8.82 5.02
C VAL A 324 -18.12 -8.92 3.50
N ASP A 325 -18.90 -9.81 2.89
CA ASP A 325 -18.89 -10.07 1.44
C ASP A 325 -20.18 -9.54 0.77
N THR A 326 -20.17 -8.79 -0.33
CA THR A 326 -19.02 -8.20 -1.05
C THR A 326 -18.92 -6.70 -0.77
N TYR A 327 -20.06 -6.00 -0.85
CA TYR A 327 -20.16 -4.60 -0.44
C TYR A 327 -21.13 -4.44 0.73
N ASP A 328 -20.70 -3.78 1.82
CA ASP A 328 -21.59 -3.42 2.92
C ASP A 328 -21.89 -1.92 2.97
N SER A 329 -23.05 -1.59 3.53
CA SER A 329 -23.35 -0.27 4.06
C SER A 329 -23.87 -0.43 5.45
N THR A 330 -23.25 0.28 6.39
CA THR A 330 -23.45 0.07 7.81
C THR A 330 -23.95 1.35 8.47
N TRP A 331 -24.98 1.19 9.30
CA TRP A 331 -25.58 2.26 10.08
C TRP A 331 -25.62 1.89 11.57
N VAL A 332 -25.38 2.90 12.41
CA VAL A 332 -25.63 2.86 13.86
C VAL A 332 -26.72 3.89 14.14
N ASN A 333 -27.86 3.46 14.69
CA ASN A 333 -28.99 4.32 15.00
C ASN A 333 -29.41 5.24 13.83
N GLY A 334 -29.37 4.70 12.61
CA GLY A 334 -29.71 5.41 11.36
C GLY A 334 -28.63 6.33 10.79
N VAL A 335 -27.51 6.54 11.48
CA VAL A 335 -26.36 7.29 10.96
C VAL A 335 -25.43 6.34 10.20
N ARG A 336 -25.08 6.67 8.95
CA ARG A 336 -24.15 5.86 8.16
C ARG A 336 -22.74 6.02 8.73
N VAL A 337 -22.10 4.90 9.07
CA VAL A 337 -20.76 4.90 9.67
C VAL A 337 -19.70 4.32 8.75
N GLY A 338 -20.10 3.56 7.71
CA GLY A 338 -19.15 3.04 6.74
C GLY A 338 -19.76 2.16 5.66
N GLY A 339 -18.87 1.69 4.80
CA GLY A 339 -19.09 0.68 3.78
C GLY A 339 -17.76 0.29 3.15
N GLY A 340 -17.68 -0.89 2.55
CA GLY A 340 -16.48 -1.33 1.85
C GLY A 340 -16.79 -2.46 0.89
N SER A 341 -16.00 -2.60 -0.17
CA SER A 341 -16.26 -3.48 -1.34
C SER A 341 -15.46 -4.79 -1.37
N THR A 342 -14.62 -5.03 -0.37
CA THR A 342 -13.59 -6.08 -0.46
C THR A 342 -13.75 -7.12 0.64
N ALA A 343 -14.09 -8.34 0.28
CA ALA A 343 -14.51 -9.38 1.23
C ALA A 343 -13.50 -9.70 2.34
N TRP A 344 -12.19 -9.63 2.06
CA TRP A 344 -11.12 -9.98 3.00
C TRP A 344 -10.67 -8.81 3.91
N VAL A 345 -11.12 -7.58 3.63
CA VAL A 345 -10.79 -6.41 4.46
C VAL A 345 -11.66 -6.43 5.73
N TRP A 346 -11.04 -6.19 6.89
CA TRP A 346 -11.79 -6.04 8.13
C TRP A 346 -12.65 -4.78 8.11
N ARG A 347 -13.93 -4.90 8.48
CA ARG A 347 -14.81 -3.74 8.65
C ARG A 347 -14.72 -3.23 10.09
N ASP A 348 -13.99 -2.14 10.24
CA ASP A 348 -13.89 -1.34 11.46
C ASP A 348 -14.22 0.10 11.10
N TYR A 349 -15.33 0.61 11.63
CA TYR A 349 -15.85 1.93 11.29
C TYR A 349 -15.87 2.83 12.51
N ALA A 350 -15.22 3.99 12.40
CA ALA A 350 -15.37 5.04 13.38
C ALA A 350 -16.83 5.50 13.45
N VAL A 351 -17.35 5.65 14.66
CA VAL A 351 -18.72 6.09 14.92
C VAL A 351 -18.65 7.46 15.57
N PRO A 352 -19.29 8.50 14.98
CA PRO A 352 -19.26 9.84 15.55
C PRO A 352 -19.80 9.89 16.98
N ALA A 353 -19.22 10.77 17.80
CA ALA A 353 -19.64 10.97 19.18
C ALA A 353 -21.14 11.29 19.26
N GLY A 354 -21.82 10.65 20.22
CA GLY A 354 -23.25 10.84 20.45
C GLY A 354 -24.16 10.06 19.50
N VAL A 355 -23.65 9.28 18.53
CA VAL A 355 -24.47 8.36 17.73
C VAL A 355 -24.90 7.17 18.58
N PHE A 356 -23.99 6.56 19.34
CA PHE A 356 -24.35 5.62 20.39
C PHE A 356 -25.07 6.34 21.55
N LYS A 357 -26.10 5.70 22.10
CA LYS A 357 -26.96 6.23 23.17
C LYS A 357 -26.97 5.29 24.36
N THR A 358 -27.26 5.81 25.54
CA THR A 358 -27.61 4.98 26.70
C THR A 358 -28.88 4.18 26.40
N GLY A 359 -28.90 2.91 26.75
CA GLY A 359 -29.98 1.99 26.44
C GLY A 359 -29.78 1.28 25.10
N ARG A 360 -30.89 1.00 24.40
CA ARG A 360 -30.90 0.22 23.16
C ARG A 360 -30.28 1.00 21.99
N ASN A 361 -29.38 0.35 21.28
CA ASN A 361 -28.77 0.82 20.03
C ASN A 361 -29.01 -0.21 18.93
N VAL A 362 -29.29 0.24 17.71
CA VAL A 362 -29.54 -0.62 16.54
C VAL A 362 -28.39 -0.50 15.56
N ILE A 363 -27.91 -1.67 15.12
CA ILE A 363 -26.97 -1.82 14.02
C ILE A 363 -27.73 -2.37 12.82
N ALA A 364 -27.70 -1.65 11.71
CA ALA A 364 -28.28 -2.10 10.45
C ALA A 364 -27.19 -2.18 9.38
N ILE A 365 -27.21 -3.24 8.58
CA ILE A 365 -26.24 -3.47 7.52
C ILE A 365 -26.98 -3.89 6.27
N ARG A 366 -26.72 -3.21 5.15
CA ARG A 366 -27.16 -3.66 3.82
C ARG A 366 -25.95 -4.24 3.11
N VAL A 367 -26.06 -5.48 2.67
CA VAL A 367 -24.99 -6.20 1.98
C VAL A 367 -25.41 -6.48 0.54
N LEU A 368 -24.60 -6.07 -0.43
CA LEU A 368 -24.70 -6.49 -1.82
C LEU A 368 -23.71 -7.65 -2.01
N GLY A 369 -24.25 -8.85 -2.27
CA GLY A 369 -23.51 -10.07 -2.56
C GLY A 369 -23.56 -10.43 -4.05
N GLY A 370 -22.67 -11.34 -4.46
CA GLY A 370 -22.50 -11.78 -5.85
C GLY A 370 -22.17 -13.27 -5.97
N GLY A 371 -21.61 -13.67 -7.12
CA GLY A 371 -21.44 -15.09 -7.49
C GLY A 371 -20.73 -15.96 -6.43
N THR A 372 -19.79 -15.40 -5.66
CA THR A 372 -19.06 -16.09 -4.59
C THR A 372 -19.81 -16.20 -3.26
N GLY A 373 -20.92 -15.47 -3.08
CA GLY A 373 -21.65 -15.42 -1.81
C GLY A 373 -22.16 -14.04 -1.44
N GLY A 374 -22.37 -13.86 -0.14
CA GLY A 374 -22.67 -12.58 0.46
C GLY A 374 -22.84 -12.72 1.97
N GLY A 375 -23.05 -11.60 2.66
CA GLY A 375 -23.36 -11.57 4.08
C GLY A 375 -22.16 -11.29 4.98
N LEU A 376 -22.39 -11.38 6.29
CA LEU A 376 -21.37 -11.11 7.31
C LEU A 376 -20.52 -12.38 7.49
N THR A 377 -19.39 -12.45 6.78
CA THR A 377 -18.58 -13.67 6.65
C THR A 377 -17.65 -13.92 7.84
N GLY A 378 -17.31 -12.88 8.59
CA GLY A 378 -16.55 -12.98 9.84
C GLY A 378 -17.22 -13.84 10.91
N LEU A 379 -16.45 -14.23 11.93
CA LEU A 379 -16.96 -15.00 13.06
C LEU A 379 -17.78 -14.10 14.01
N PRO A 380 -18.84 -14.61 14.67
CA PRO A 380 -19.68 -13.81 15.58
C PRO A 380 -18.90 -13.05 16.66
N GLU A 381 -17.86 -13.65 17.24
CA GLU A 381 -17.00 -13.06 18.27
C GLU A 381 -16.17 -11.86 17.77
N GLN A 382 -16.06 -11.68 16.45
CA GLN A 382 -15.38 -10.54 15.84
C GLN A 382 -16.28 -9.29 15.79
N ARG A 383 -17.55 -9.38 16.22
CA ARG A 383 -18.55 -8.32 16.08
C ARG A 383 -18.82 -7.63 17.40
N GLY A 384 -18.56 -6.33 17.45
CA GLY A 384 -18.66 -5.57 18.69
C GLY A 384 -18.47 -4.08 18.52
N VAL A 385 -18.74 -3.36 19.60
CA VAL A 385 -18.47 -1.93 19.73
C VAL A 385 -17.14 -1.77 20.47
N LYS A 386 -16.26 -0.94 19.91
CA LYS A 386 -15.03 -0.50 20.58
C LYS A 386 -15.29 0.81 21.31
N THR A 387 -14.56 0.96 22.40
CA THR A 387 -14.62 2.13 23.27
C THR A 387 -13.25 2.79 23.34
N ALA A 388 -13.23 4.10 23.60
CA ALA A 388 -12.01 4.89 23.69
C ALA A 388 -11.07 4.45 24.83
N ASP A 389 -11.60 3.80 25.86
CA ASP A 389 -10.86 3.19 26.97
C ASP A 389 -10.40 1.74 26.69
N GLY A 390 -10.63 1.24 25.48
CA GLY A 390 -10.10 -0.04 25.01
C GLY A 390 -10.97 -1.27 25.29
N GLN A 391 -12.19 -1.09 25.81
CA GLN A 391 -13.15 -2.20 25.94
C GLN A 391 -13.72 -2.61 24.58
N PHE A 392 -14.05 -3.90 24.47
CA PHE A 392 -14.77 -4.48 23.34
C PHE A 392 -16.10 -5.09 23.83
N ILE A 393 -17.20 -4.52 23.37
CA ILE A 393 -18.57 -4.90 23.78
C ILE A 393 -19.19 -5.71 22.66
N ALA A 394 -19.38 -7.01 22.87
CA ALA A 394 -19.89 -7.92 21.84
C ALA A 394 -21.32 -7.60 21.37
N LEU A 395 -21.60 -7.78 20.09
CA LEU A 395 -22.95 -7.76 19.52
C LEU A 395 -23.63 -9.13 19.73
N SER A 396 -24.14 -9.35 20.95
CA SER A 396 -24.66 -10.66 21.37
C SER A 396 -26.16 -10.88 21.09
N ALA A 397 -26.91 -9.86 20.69
CA ALA A 397 -28.32 -10.05 20.33
C ALA A 397 -28.46 -10.84 19.02
N PRO A 398 -29.55 -11.62 18.86
CA PRO A 398 -29.83 -12.32 17.60
C PRO A 398 -29.77 -11.36 16.41
N TRP A 399 -29.19 -11.83 15.30
CA TRP A 399 -29.24 -11.11 14.05
C TRP A 399 -30.51 -11.48 13.31
N LYS A 400 -31.20 -10.47 12.79
CA LYS A 400 -32.35 -10.61 11.91
C LYS A 400 -31.93 -10.31 10.48
N TYR A 401 -32.58 -10.92 9.50
CA TYR A 401 -32.29 -10.64 8.10
C TYR A 401 -33.55 -10.45 7.25
N GLN A 402 -33.39 -9.72 6.14
CA GLN A 402 -34.43 -9.56 5.13
C GLN A 402 -33.81 -9.54 3.73
N LEU A 403 -34.43 -10.26 2.79
CA LEU A 403 -33.98 -10.25 1.41
C LEU A 403 -34.40 -8.95 0.71
N GLY A 404 -33.43 -8.29 0.08
CA GLY A 404 -33.63 -7.16 -0.80
C GLY A 404 -33.77 -7.61 -2.25
N MET A 405 -33.26 -6.81 -3.18
CA MET A 405 -33.31 -7.06 -4.62
C MET A 405 -32.40 -8.22 -5.03
N ARG A 406 -32.87 -9.11 -5.91
CA ARG A 406 -32.00 -10.05 -6.63
C ARG A 406 -31.28 -9.34 -7.76
N SER A 407 -29.98 -9.55 -7.90
CA SER A 407 -29.17 -9.00 -8.99
C SER A 407 -27.91 -9.82 -9.23
N LYS A 408 -27.30 -9.68 -10.41
CA LYS A 408 -26.01 -10.30 -10.74
C LYS A 408 -25.09 -9.24 -11.35
N GLY A 409 -23.80 -9.28 -10.99
CA GLY A 409 -22.78 -8.40 -11.57
C GLY A 409 -22.89 -6.92 -11.21
N LEU A 410 -23.72 -6.55 -10.24
CA LEU A 410 -23.76 -5.18 -9.73
C LEU A 410 -22.57 -4.92 -8.80
N SER A 411 -21.99 -3.73 -8.92
CA SER A 411 -20.94 -3.24 -8.01
C SER A 411 -21.22 -1.79 -7.63
N ILE A 412 -20.89 -1.45 -6.39
CA ILE A 412 -20.99 -0.09 -5.88
C ILE A 412 -19.59 0.53 -5.97
N PRO A 413 -19.44 1.69 -6.65
CA PRO A 413 -18.16 2.39 -6.66
C PRO A 413 -17.74 2.75 -5.23
N PRO A 414 -16.54 2.34 -4.77
CA PRO A 414 -16.08 2.56 -3.40
C PRO A 414 -15.79 4.03 -3.12
N ALA A 415 -15.84 4.42 -1.84
CA ALA A 415 -15.44 5.76 -1.44
C ALA A 415 -13.93 5.96 -1.72
N PRO A 416 -13.46 7.19 -1.97
CA PRO A 416 -12.07 7.42 -2.35
C PRO A 416 -11.06 7.12 -1.24
N TRP A 417 -11.50 6.95 0.02
CA TRP A 417 -10.65 6.54 1.14
C TRP A 417 -10.72 5.03 1.45
N ASP A 418 -11.53 4.26 0.72
CA ASP A 418 -11.72 2.83 0.99
C ASP A 418 -10.57 1.98 0.44
N ILE A 419 -9.88 1.27 1.32
CA ILE A 419 -8.89 0.25 0.97
C ILE A 419 -9.60 -0.99 0.40
N PRO A 420 -9.06 -1.62 -0.66
CA PRO A 420 -7.72 -1.46 -1.21
C PRO A 420 -7.61 -0.58 -2.47
N THR A 421 -8.69 0.12 -2.83
CA THR A 421 -8.79 0.92 -4.08
C THR A 421 -8.84 2.43 -3.83
N SER A 422 -8.30 2.84 -2.68
CA SER A 422 -8.27 4.22 -2.23
C SER A 422 -7.41 5.08 -3.16
N LEU A 423 -7.59 6.40 -3.07
CA LEU A 423 -6.78 7.38 -3.77
C LEU A 423 -5.86 8.07 -2.76
N SER A 424 -4.55 8.08 -3.01
CA SER A 424 -3.52 8.78 -2.23
C SER A 424 -3.39 8.45 -0.73
N THR A 425 -4.32 7.72 -0.13
CA THR A 425 -4.32 7.53 1.33
C THR A 425 -3.14 6.73 1.86
N LEU A 426 -2.56 5.84 1.04
CA LEU A 426 -1.36 5.08 1.39
C LEU A 426 -0.12 5.95 1.24
N HIS A 427 -0.04 6.75 0.18
CA HIS A 427 1.01 7.75 0.02
C HIS A 427 1.06 8.68 1.24
N ASN A 428 -0.09 9.25 1.58
CA ASN A 428 -0.26 10.18 2.70
C ASN A 428 0.27 9.63 4.03
N ALA A 429 0.09 8.34 4.30
CA ALA A 429 0.37 7.73 5.59
C ALA A 429 1.64 6.87 5.65
N MET A 430 2.12 6.37 4.51
CA MET A 430 3.22 5.39 4.43
C MET A 430 4.40 5.84 3.55
N ILE A 431 4.25 6.88 2.73
CA ILE A 431 5.31 7.41 1.84
C ILE A 431 5.67 8.86 2.21
N ALA A 432 4.70 9.76 2.24
CA ALA A 432 4.91 11.17 2.57
C ALA A 432 5.61 11.43 3.92
N PRO A 433 5.34 10.65 4.99
CA PRO A 433 6.08 10.79 6.25
C PRO A 433 7.59 10.53 6.17
N LEU A 434 8.04 9.85 5.11
CA LEU A 434 9.45 9.58 4.87
C LEU A 434 10.14 10.75 4.15
N ALA A 435 9.42 11.83 3.83
CA ALA A 435 9.95 12.99 3.14
C ALA A 435 11.14 13.63 3.88
N GLY A 436 12.25 13.75 3.17
CA GLY A 436 13.52 14.23 3.68
C GLY A 436 14.50 13.11 4.10
N TYR A 437 14.05 11.86 4.21
CA TYR A 437 14.96 10.72 4.18
C TYR A 437 15.53 10.58 2.77
N LYS A 438 16.81 10.23 2.66
CA LYS A 438 17.46 9.99 1.36
C LYS A 438 17.57 8.50 1.09
N PHE A 439 17.41 8.13 -0.17
CA PHE A 439 17.45 6.76 -0.63
C PHE A 439 18.48 6.61 -1.74
N LYS A 440 19.25 5.52 -1.72
CA LYS A 440 20.11 5.14 -2.86
C LYS A 440 19.28 4.69 -4.06
N LEU A 441 18.14 4.04 -3.80
CA LEU A 441 17.18 3.58 -4.80
C LEU A 441 15.81 3.27 -4.18
N ALA A 442 14.80 3.19 -5.03
CA ALA A 442 13.50 2.61 -4.73
C ALA A 442 13.24 1.35 -5.58
N ALA A 443 12.51 0.38 -5.04
CA ALA A 443 12.06 -0.82 -5.73
C ALA A 443 10.54 -0.98 -5.58
N TRP A 444 9.87 -1.35 -6.66
CA TRP A 444 8.41 -1.44 -6.75
C TRP A 444 7.98 -2.80 -7.29
N TYR A 445 7.10 -3.48 -6.56
CA TYR A 445 6.49 -4.74 -6.99
C TYR A 445 5.00 -4.72 -6.71
N GLN A 446 4.26 -4.32 -7.74
CA GLN A 446 2.81 -4.22 -7.75
C GLN A 446 2.31 -4.25 -9.20
N GLY A 447 1.07 -4.67 -9.36
CA GLY A 447 0.36 -4.56 -10.63
C GLY A 447 -0.85 -5.48 -10.72
N GLU A 448 -0.87 -6.54 -9.91
CA GLU A 448 -1.88 -7.59 -9.94
C GLU A 448 -3.28 -7.02 -9.67
N SER A 449 -3.42 -6.08 -8.74
CA SER A 449 -4.70 -5.42 -8.47
C SER A 449 -5.12 -4.41 -9.54
N ASN A 450 -4.25 -4.12 -10.53
CA ASN A 450 -4.52 -3.19 -11.63
C ASN A 450 -4.63 -3.89 -12.99
N THR A 451 -4.63 -5.23 -13.05
CA THR A 451 -4.66 -5.96 -14.34
C THR A 451 -5.91 -5.61 -15.15
N ASP A 452 -7.07 -5.49 -14.52
CA ASP A 452 -8.31 -5.09 -15.22
C ASP A 452 -8.30 -3.64 -15.73
N ALA A 453 -7.31 -2.84 -15.29
CA ALA A 453 -7.06 -1.48 -15.71
C ALA A 453 -5.65 -1.31 -16.31
N ALA A 454 -5.11 -2.35 -16.97
CA ALA A 454 -3.74 -2.35 -17.49
C ALA A 454 -3.41 -1.14 -18.39
N LYS A 455 -4.38 -0.67 -19.18
CA LYS A 455 -4.20 0.52 -20.02
C LYS A 455 -3.98 1.80 -19.20
N GLU A 456 -4.69 1.93 -18.08
CA GLU A 456 -4.52 3.06 -17.18
C GLU A 456 -3.18 3.01 -16.46
N TYR A 457 -2.69 1.79 -16.16
CA TYR A 457 -1.39 1.56 -15.53
C TYR A 457 -0.21 2.15 -16.34
N GLU A 458 -0.31 2.18 -17.67
CA GLU A 458 0.67 2.85 -18.56
C GLU A 458 0.85 4.34 -18.23
N THR A 459 -0.16 4.97 -17.62
CA THR A 459 -0.12 6.37 -17.18
C THR A 459 0.24 6.48 -15.70
N LEU A 460 -0.28 5.58 -14.85
CA LEU A 460 -0.12 5.66 -13.41
C LEU A 460 1.29 5.28 -12.92
N LEU A 461 1.97 4.31 -13.53
CA LEU A 461 3.30 3.92 -13.06
C LEU A 461 4.36 5.01 -13.29
N PRO A 462 4.46 5.67 -14.47
CA PRO A 462 5.35 6.82 -14.63
C PRO A 462 5.02 7.97 -13.67
N LEU A 463 3.72 8.19 -13.40
CA LEU A 463 3.26 9.21 -12.47
C LEU A 463 3.68 8.92 -11.02
N LEU A 464 3.60 7.65 -10.57
CA LEU A 464 4.10 7.22 -9.26
C LEU A 464 5.61 7.47 -9.13
N ILE A 465 6.40 7.09 -10.14
CA ILE A 465 7.85 7.29 -10.13
C ILE A 465 8.20 8.78 -10.00
N ALA A 466 7.53 9.63 -10.79
CA ALA A 466 7.72 11.08 -10.73
C ALA A 466 7.31 11.66 -9.36
N ASP A 467 6.16 11.25 -8.84
CA ASP A 467 5.64 11.68 -7.54
C ASP A 467 6.59 11.33 -6.39
N TRP A 468 7.14 10.11 -6.37
CA TRP A 468 8.08 9.70 -5.32
C TRP A 468 9.40 10.46 -5.41
N ARG A 469 9.91 10.70 -6.64
CA ARG A 469 11.08 11.54 -6.86
C ARG A 469 10.88 12.96 -6.37
N GLU A 470 9.69 13.53 -6.57
CA GLU A 470 9.30 14.84 -6.03
C GLU A 470 9.22 14.79 -4.50
N THR A 471 8.50 13.80 -3.95
CA THR A 471 8.31 13.60 -2.50
C THR A 471 9.64 13.53 -1.74
N PHE A 472 10.64 12.85 -2.30
CA PHE A 472 11.96 12.70 -1.67
C PHE A 472 12.98 13.78 -2.09
N ALA A 473 12.59 14.70 -2.96
CA ALA A 473 13.47 15.68 -3.60
C ALA A 473 14.73 15.00 -4.18
N GLN A 474 14.51 13.95 -4.97
CA GLN A 474 15.54 13.16 -5.66
C GLN A 474 15.10 12.92 -7.13
N PRO A 475 15.24 13.92 -8.03
CA PRO A 475 14.75 13.83 -9.41
C PRO A 475 15.39 12.71 -10.25
N GLU A 476 16.54 12.19 -9.80
CA GLU A 476 17.26 11.10 -10.44
C GLU A 476 17.27 9.81 -9.59
N LEU A 477 16.38 9.68 -8.60
CA LEU A 477 16.30 8.48 -7.76
C LEU A 477 16.17 7.23 -8.67
N PRO A 478 17.12 6.28 -8.60
CA PRO A 478 16.99 5.02 -9.32
C PRO A 478 15.73 4.27 -8.88
N PHE A 479 14.93 3.84 -9.86
CA PHE A 479 13.63 3.22 -9.60
C PHE A 479 13.51 1.85 -10.27
N LEU A 480 13.47 0.80 -9.47
CA LEU A 480 13.48 -0.57 -9.96
C LEU A 480 12.06 -1.14 -9.94
N VAL A 481 11.66 -1.81 -11.01
CA VAL A 481 10.33 -2.42 -11.14
C VAL A 481 10.50 -3.92 -11.30
N ALA A 482 9.86 -4.70 -10.41
CA ALA A 482 9.68 -6.13 -10.64
C ALA A 482 8.45 -6.33 -11.55
N GLN A 483 8.68 -6.95 -12.72
CA GLN A 483 7.61 -7.26 -13.64
C GLN A 483 6.68 -8.32 -13.03
N LEU A 484 5.41 -8.38 -13.44
CA LEU A 484 4.54 -9.46 -13.00
C LEU A 484 5.01 -10.83 -13.52
N SER A 485 5.06 -11.81 -12.62
CA SER A 485 5.27 -13.22 -12.97
C SER A 485 4.08 -13.79 -13.75
N SER A 486 4.24 -15.00 -14.28
CA SER A 486 3.15 -15.73 -14.92
C SER A 486 2.09 -16.14 -13.91
N PHE A 487 0.82 -15.79 -14.15
CA PHE A 487 -0.32 -16.19 -13.31
C PHE A 487 -1.59 -16.23 -14.16
N GLY A 488 -2.35 -17.31 -14.06
CA GLY A 488 -3.60 -17.50 -14.78
C GLY A 488 -3.54 -18.60 -15.84
N SER A 489 -4.32 -18.42 -16.90
CA SER A 489 -4.50 -19.44 -17.94
C SER A 489 -3.36 -19.45 -18.95
N VAL A 490 -3.01 -20.65 -19.43
CA VAL A 490 -2.11 -20.79 -20.58
C VAL A 490 -2.87 -20.50 -21.87
N ALA A 491 -2.22 -19.84 -22.82
CA ALA A 491 -2.81 -19.57 -24.13
C ALA A 491 -2.30 -20.57 -25.18
N THR A 492 -3.21 -21.28 -25.84
CA THR A 492 -2.87 -22.18 -26.98
C THR A 492 -3.05 -21.50 -28.34
N LYS A 493 -3.60 -20.28 -28.35
CA LYS A 493 -3.74 -19.40 -29.51
C LYS A 493 -3.56 -17.94 -29.08
N PRO A 494 -3.14 -17.04 -29.98
CA PRO A 494 -3.04 -15.62 -29.65
C PRO A 494 -4.38 -15.05 -29.19
N GLY A 495 -4.34 -14.17 -28.19
CA GLY A 495 -5.53 -13.58 -27.59
C GLY A 495 -5.26 -12.24 -26.92
N LEU A 496 -6.28 -11.70 -26.27
CA LEU A 496 -6.13 -10.57 -25.36
C LEU A 496 -5.67 -11.11 -24.00
N SER A 497 -4.80 -10.35 -23.33
CA SER A 497 -4.35 -10.64 -21.97
C SER A 497 -4.08 -9.32 -21.27
N ASN A 498 -4.93 -9.00 -20.31
CA ASN A 498 -4.77 -7.84 -19.43
C ASN A 498 -3.48 -7.95 -18.60
N TRP A 499 -3.10 -9.17 -18.22
CA TRP A 499 -1.88 -9.45 -17.49
C TRP A 499 -0.63 -9.15 -18.34
N ALA A 500 -0.61 -9.61 -19.60
CA ALA A 500 0.47 -9.29 -20.53
C ALA A 500 0.54 -7.78 -20.85
N GLN A 501 -0.62 -7.13 -21.01
CA GLN A 501 -0.67 -5.68 -21.20
C GLN A 501 -0.08 -4.93 -20.02
N LEU A 502 -0.32 -5.38 -18.79
CA LEU A 502 0.27 -4.75 -17.60
C LEU A 502 1.79 -5.00 -17.50
N ARG A 503 2.28 -6.19 -17.89
CA ARG A 503 3.73 -6.43 -18.03
C ARG A 503 4.39 -5.50 -19.05
N GLU A 504 3.72 -5.23 -20.17
CA GLU A 504 4.18 -4.26 -21.17
C GLU A 504 4.14 -2.83 -20.60
N ALA A 505 3.11 -2.45 -19.83
CA ALA A 505 3.07 -1.15 -19.18
C ALA A 505 4.28 -0.94 -18.22
N GLN A 506 4.65 -1.97 -17.46
CA GLN A 506 5.84 -1.98 -16.61
C GLN A 506 7.13 -1.85 -17.44
N ALA A 507 7.28 -2.66 -18.50
CA ALA A 507 8.46 -2.64 -19.37
C ALA A 507 8.62 -1.30 -20.11
N ARG A 508 7.53 -0.77 -20.67
CA ARG A 508 7.50 0.52 -21.37
C ARG A 508 7.82 1.68 -20.45
N THR A 509 7.33 1.67 -19.21
CA THR A 509 7.66 2.70 -18.22
C THR A 509 9.16 2.73 -17.98
N VAL A 510 9.76 1.56 -17.73
CA VAL A 510 11.22 1.45 -17.53
C VAL A 510 12.00 1.88 -18.78
N ARG A 511 11.57 1.45 -19.97
CA ARG A 511 12.23 1.80 -21.24
C ARG A 511 12.29 3.31 -21.48
N ASN A 512 11.30 4.05 -21.00
CA ASN A 512 11.17 5.50 -21.19
C ASN A 512 11.79 6.33 -20.05
N ASP A 513 12.42 5.69 -19.05
CA ASP A 513 13.05 6.35 -17.93
C ASP A 513 14.49 5.86 -17.76
N ARG A 514 15.47 6.75 -18.01
CA ARG A 514 16.91 6.42 -17.94
C ARG A 514 17.39 6.03 -16.54
N HIS A 515 16.62 6.36 -15.51
CA HIS A 515 16.92 6.06 -14.11
C HIS A 515 16.07 4.89 -13.59
N ALA A 516 15.38 4.17 -14.47
CA ALA A 516 14.57 3.01 -14.11
C ALA A 516 15.15 1.69 -14.61
N GLY A 517 14.88 0.61 -13.87
CA GLY A 517 15.33 -0.74 -14.20
C GLY A 517 14.23 -1.77 -14.06
N LEU A 518 14.26 -2.82 -14.90
CA LEU A 518 13.24 -3.87 -14.92
C LEU A 518 13.86 -5.21 -14.50
N ALA A 519 13.31 -5.82 -13.45
CA ALA A 519 13.53 -7.23 -13.16
C ALA A 519 12.42 -8.05 -13.83
N VAL A 520 12.74 -8.71 -14.94
CA VAL A 520 11.84 -9.66 -15.62
C VAL A 520 11.71 -10.91 -14.74
N THR A 521 10.49 -11.43 -14.57
CA THR A 521 10.21 -12.62 -13.73
C THR A 521 9.31 -13.64 -14.42
N ILE A 522 9.21 -13.59 -15.75
CA ILE A 522 8.25 -14.39 -16.52
C ILE A 522 8.49 -15.91 -16.44
N ASP A 523 9.74 -16.29 -16.21
CA ASP A 523 10.28 -17.66 -16.14
C ASP A 523 10.23 -18.27 -14.73
N VAL A 524 9.91 -17.46 -13.71
CA VAL A 524 9.83 -17.91 -12.32
C VAL A 524 8.41 -17.72 -11.77
N GLY A 525 8.02 -18.65 -10.91
CA GLY A 525 6.71 -18.69 -10.28
C GLY A 525 5.87 -19.89 -10.70
N ASP A 526 4.58 -19.83 -10.37
CA ASP A 526 3.61 -20.87 -10.69
C ASP A 526 2.36 -20.20 -11.25
N ARG A 527 1.87 -20.67 -12.39
CA ARG A 527 0.67 -20.10 -13.04
C ARG A 527 -0.60 -20.19 -12.18
N THR A 528 -0.60 -21.03 -11.14
CA THR A 528 -1.72 -21.23 -10.22
C THR A 528 -1.56 -20.50 -8.89
N ASP A 529 -0.40 -19.89 -8.64
CA ASP A 529 -0.11 -19.10 -7.44
C ASP A 529 0.31 -17.68 -7.81
N VAL A 530 -0.53 -16.71 -7.47
CA VAL A 530 -0.26 -15.29 -7.70
C VAL A 530 0.87 -14.76 -6.80
N HIS A 531 1.24 -15.49 -5.75
CA HIS A 531 2.30 -15.13 -4.79
C HIS A 531 3.46 -16.13 -4.80
N PRO A 532 4.15 -16.35 -5.93
CA PRO A 532 5.12 -17.42 -6.05
C PRO A 532 6.29 -17.25 -5.06
N PRO A 533 6.74 -18.33 -4.38
CA PRO A 533 7.72 -18.24 -3.31
C PRO A 533 9.18 -18.05 -3.77
N GLN A 534 9.49 -18.09 -5.08
CA GLN A 534 10.85 -17.87 -5.62
C GLN A 534 11.32 -16.40 -5.54
N LYS A 535 11.18 -15.75 -4.37
CA LYS A 535 11.50 -14.33 -4.16
C LYS A 535 12.99 -14.00 -4.20
N ALA A 536 13.87 -14.99 -3.96
CA ALA A 536 15.31 -14.82 -4.06
C ALA A 536 15.73 -14.39 -5.47
N VAL A 537 15.21 -15.06 -6.49
CA VAL A 537 15.51 -14.73 -7.90
C VAL A 537 15.04 -13.31 -8.25
N VAL A 538 13.86 -12.91 -7.78
CA VAL A 538 13.34 -11.56 -8.01
C VAL A 538 14.25 -10.51 -7.36
N GLY A 539 14.63 -10.70 -6.09
CA GLY A 539 15.52 -9.78 -5.38
C GLY A 539 16.91 -9.69 -6.03
N GLU A 540 17.48 -10.82 -6.48
CA GLU A 540 18.77 -10.86 -7.16
C GLU A 540 18.74 -10.15 -8.53
N ARG A 541 17.63 -10.25 -9.27
CA ARG A 541 17.45 -9.51 -10.52
C ARG A 541 17.29 -8.01 -10.29
N LEU A 542 16.58 -7.59 -9.24
CA LEU A 542 16.55 -6.18 -8.83
C LEU A 542 17.94 -5.69 -8.41
N ALA A 543 18.71 -6.50 -7.67
CA ALA A 543 20.09 -6.16 -7.33
C ALA A 543 20.97 -5.98 -8.56
N ARG A 544 20.79 -6.81 -9.60
CA ARG A 544 21.48 -6.64 -10.88
C ARG A 544 21.14 -5.31 -11.56
N ALA A 545 19.86 -4.96 -11.62
CA ALA A 545 19.43 -3.67 -12.16
C ALA A 545 20.01 -2.50 -11.36
N ALA A 546 20.02 -2.61 -10.02
CA ALA A 546 20.64 -1.63 -9.13
C ALA A 546 22.14 -1.46 -9.39
N ARG A 547 22.90 -2.55 -9.56
CA ARG A 547 24.35 -2.51 -9.86
C ARG A 547 24.66 -1.71 -11.11
N ALA A 548 23.87 -1.90 -12.18
CA ALA A 548 24.02 -1.12 -13.40
C ALA A 548 23.62 0.35 -13.21
N LEU A 549 22.44 0.61 -12.63
CA LEU A 549 21.83 1.95 -12.62
C LEU A 549 22.28 2.84 -11.46
N ALA A 550 22.33 2.31 -10.24
CA ALA A 550 22.63 3.06 -9.03
C ALA A 550 24.12 3.03 -8.65
N TYR A 551 24.86 2.01 -9.12
CA TYR A 551 26.28 1.83 -8.83
C TYR A 551 27.18 1.98 -10.08
N GLY A 552 26.60 2.13 -11.27
CA GLY A 552 27.35 2.42 -12.50
C GLY A 552 28.22 1.25 -12.99
N GLU A 553 27.93 0.02 -12.57
CA GLU A 553 28.67 -1.15 -13.05
C GLU A 553 28.40 -1.39 -14.54
N ALA A 554 29.43 -1.72 -15.30
CA ALA A 554 29.35 -1.98 -16.74
C ALA A 554 28.78 -3.39 -17.04
N ILE A 555 27.53 -3.62 -16.63
CA ILE A 555 26.77 -4.85 -16.84
C ILE A 555 25.41 -4.54 -17.46
N ALA A 556 24.81 -5.50 -18.17
CA ALA A 556 23.43 -5.37 -18.60
C ALA A 556 22.50 -5.34 -17.35
N PRO A 557 21.59 -4.36 -17.25
CA PRO A 557 20.73 -4.17 -16.07
C PRO A 557 19.70 -5.31 -15.88
N GLY A 558 19.37 -6.02 -16.96
CA GLY A 558 18.42 -7.12 -16.98
C GLY A 558 18.62 -8.01 -18.21
N GLY A 559 17.62 -8.82 -18.52
CA GLY A 559 17.65 -9.71 -19.68
C GLY A 559 17.42 -9.01 -21.02
N PRO A 560 17.37 -9.79 -22.12
CA PRO A 560 17.15 -9.24 -23.46
C PRO A 560 15.88 -8.41 -23.56
N GLU A 561 15.97 -7.23 -24.18
CA GLU A 561 14.85 -6.34 -24.42
C GLU A 561 14.75 -6.04 -25.92
N ALA A 562 13.54 -6.13 -26.50
CA ALA A 562 13.31 -5.74 -27.87
C ALA A 562 13.61 -4.24 -28.05
N ALA A 563 14.30 -3.91 -29.14
CA ALA A 563 14.77 -2.56 -29.47
C ALA A 563 14.13 -2.02 -30.76
N GLY A 564 13.69 -2.89 -31.67
CA GLY A 564 13.04 -2.51 -32.92
C GLY A 564 12.51 -3.74 -33.67
N VAL A 565 11.55 -3.51 -34.57
CA VAL A 565 11.03 -4.54 -35.48
C VAL A 565 11.08 -4.01 -36.90
N THR A 566 11.87 -4.65 -37.76
CA THR A 566 12.06 -4.26 -39.16
C THR A 566 11.50 -5.32 -40.12
N ARG A 567 11.14 -4.90 -41.33
CA ARG A 567 10.79 -5.81 -42.43
C ARG A 567 12.04 -6.24 -43.19
N SER A 568 12.15 -7.51 -43.54
CA SER A 568 13.26 -8.05 -44.35
C SER A 568 12.74 -9.13 -45.30
N GLY A 569 12.41 -8.73 -46.54
CA GLY A 569 11.81 -9.65 -47.51
C GLY A 569 10.47 -10.19 -47.00
N GLU A 570 10.34 -11.50 -46.87
CA GLU A 570 9.15 -12.18 -46.34
C GLU A 570 9.12 -12.25 -44.80
N ASP A 571 10.20 -11.83 -44.13
CA ASP A 571 10.38 -11.97 -42.68
C ASP A 571 10.18 -10.65 -41.93
N LEU A 572 9.78 -10.75 -40.66
CA LEU A 572 9.92 -9.66 -39.68
C LEU A 572 11.13 -9.97 -38.80
N VAL A 573 11.98 -8.98 -38.53
CA VAL A 573 13.19 -9.14 -37.73
C VAL A 573 13.08 -8.27 -36.49
N VAL A 574 13.10 -8.90 -35.32
CA VAL A 574 13.13 -8.24 -34.01
C VAL A 574 14.59 -8.11 -33.58
N LYS A 575 15.05 -6.88 -33.34
CA LYS A 575 16.37 -6.62 -32.75
C LYS A 575 16.26 -6.55 -31.25
N PHE A 576 17.20 -7.17 -30.53
CA PHE A 576 17.31 -7.10 -29.08
C PHE A 576 18.55 -6.34 -28.65
N LYS A 577 18.48 -5.75 -27.45
CA LYS A 577 19.64 -5.25 -26.68
C LYS A 577 19.74 -6.03 -25.37
N ASN A 578 20.82 -5.82 -24.60
CA ASN A 578 21.05 -6.48 -23.31
C ASN A 578 21.05 -8.03 -23.42
N THR A 579 21.58 -8.57 -24.51
CA THR A 579 21.51 -10.00 -24.82
C THR A 579 22.53 -10.85 -24.07
N GLY A 580 23.43 -10.25 -23.27
CA GLY A 580 24.46 -11.01 -22.55
C GLY A 580 25.44 -11.75 -23.48
N GLY A 581 25.69 -11.23 -24.68
CA GLY A 581 26.57 -11.85 -25.68
C GLY A 581 25.84 -12.71 -26.73
N GLY A 582 24.51 -12.59 -26.81
CA GLY A 582 23.68 -13.19 -27.84
C GLY A 582 22.48 -13.95 -27.28
N LEU A 583 21.45 -14.12 -28.09
CA LEU A 583 20.22 -14.83 -27.75
C LEU A 583 20.40 -16.34 -27.82
N ARG A 584 19.69 -17.05 -26.93
CA ARG A 584 19.67 -18.51 -26.82
C ARG A 584 18.24 -19.01 -26.65
N THR A 585 17.99 -20.21 -27.13
CA THR A 585 16.73 -20.93 -26.89
C THR A 585 16.97 -22.18 -26.06
N TYR A 586 16.14 -22.42 -25.05
CA TYR A 586 16.14 -23.68 -24.32
C TYR A 586 15.07 -24.64 -24.85
N SER A 587 15.35 -25.92 -24.76
CA SER A 587 14.43 -27.04 -25.05
C SER A 587 13.92 -27.15 -26.50
N ALA A 588 14.19 -26.16 -27.37
CA ALA A 588 13.85 -26.18 -28.80
C ALA A 588 14.84 -25.33 -29.61
N GLY A 589 14.99 -25.64 -30.91
CA GLY A 589 15.84 -24.88 -31.85
C GLY A 589 15.21 -23.58 -32.40
N HIS A 590 14.00 -23.24 -31.96
CA HIS A 590 13.30 -22.01 -32.30
C HIS A 590 12.74 -21.37 -31.03
N ALA A 591 12.56 -20.05 -31.05
CA ALA A 591 11.91 -19.33 -29.98
C ALA A 591 10.39 -19.48 -30.09
N ILE A 592 9.70 -19.60 -28.95
CA ILE A 592 8.24 -19.74 -28.88
C ILE A 592 7.59 -18.46 -28.33
N GLY A 593 6.30 -18.27 -28.59
CA GLY A 593 5.53 -17.17 -28.02
C GLY A 593 5.64 -15.84 -28.75
N PHE A 594 6.20 -15.83 -29.97
CA PHE A 594 6.15 -14.67 -30.87
C PHE A 594 4.88 -14.67 -31.69
N GLU A 595 4.27 -13.50 -31.82
CA GLU A 595 3.05 -13.28 -32.57
C GLU A 595 3.22 -12.11 -33.53
N ALA A 596 2.80 -12.28 -34.78
CA ALA A 596 2.70 -11.20 -35.75
C ALA A 596 1.24 -10.77 -35.88
N CYS A 597 0.95 -9.46 -35.78
CA CYS A 597 -0.40 -8.95 -35.62
C CYS A 597 -0.79 -7.96 -36.71
N ALA A 598 -2.03 -8.07 -37.21
CA ALA A 598 -2.69 -7.12 -38.09
C ALA A 598 -3.90 -6.53 -37.35
N GLY A 599 -3.74 -5.36 -36.75
CA GLY A 599 -4.71 -4.86 -35.78
C GLY A 599 -4.85 -5.83 -34.59
N ALA A 600 -6.07 -6.22 -34.23
CA ALA A 600 -6.30 -7.17 -33.13
C ALA A 600 -6.08 -8.65 -33.51
N ALA A 601 -5.94 -8.97 -34.80
CA ALA A 601 -5.76 -10.34 -35.26
C ALA A 601 -4.27 -10.72 -35.24
N CYS A 602 -3.92 -11.70 -34.42
CA CYS A 602 -2.54 -12.15 -34.23
C CYS A 602 -2.40 -13.64 -34.53
N GLU A 603 -1.23 -14.02 -35.06
CA GLU A 603 -0.87 -15.41 -35.36
C GLU A 603 0.51 -15.70 -34.79
N TYR A 604 0.70 -16.89 -34.23
CA TYR A 604 2.02 -17.33 -33.81
C TYR A 604 2.95 -17.43 -35.01
N ALA A 605 4.18 -16.93 -34.86
CA ALA A 605 5.19 -16.95 -35.91
C ALA A 605 6.34 -17.88 -35.52
N LEU A 606 6.88 -18.61 -36.52
CA LEU A 606 8.11 -19.37 -36.35
C LEU A 606 9.29 -18.41 -36.17
N ALA A 607 9.93 -18.44 -35.02
CA ALA A 607 10.93 -17.47 -34.63
C ALA A 607 12.32 -18.11 -34.47
N VAL A 608 13.31 -17.62 -35.22
CA VAL A 608 14.69 -18.11 -35.19
C VAL A 608 15.58 -17.07 -34.53
N ALA A 609 16.17 -17.40 -33.37
CA ALA A 609 17.10 -16.55 -32.67
C ALA A 609 18.53 -16.74 -33.20
N GLN A 610 19.21 -15.65 -33.52
CA GLN A 610 20.61 -15.66 -33.96
C GLN A 610 21.31 -14.35 -33.58
N GLY A 611 22.43 -14.42 -32.87
CA GLY A 611 23.12 -13.22 -32.39
C GLY A 611 22.18 -12.39 -31.53
N ASP A 612 21.96 -11.13 -31.91
CA ASP A 612 21.07 -10.21 -31.19
C ASP A 612 19.70 -10.04 -31.85
N THR A 613 19.31 -10.94 -32.77
CA THR A 613 18.04 -10.83 -33.49
C THR A 613 17.20 -12.10 -33.39
N VAL A 614 15.89 -11.90 -33.54
CA VAL A 614 14.92 -12.97 -33.77
C VAL A 614 14.24 -12.71 -35.11
N THR A 615 14.36 -13.66 -36.03
CA THR A 615 13.71 -13.59 -37.34
C THR A 615 12.42 -14.40 -37.32
N LEU A 616 11.28 -13.72 -37.52
CA LEU A 616 9.96 -14.31 -37.66
C LEU A 616 9.73 -14.71 -39.13
N LYS A 617 9.88 -15.99 -39.41
CA LYS A 617 9.90 -16.54 -40.77
C LYS A 617 8.54 -16.44 -41.46
N GLY A 618 8.49 -15.81 -42.63
CA GLY A 618 7.27 -15.61 -43.43
C GLY A 618 6.23 -14.70 -42.76
N ALA A 619 6.59 -14.00 -41.70
CA ALA A 619 5.64 -13.23 -40.89
C ALA A 619 5.31 -11.85 -41.48
N ASN A 620 6.03 -11.39 -42.52
CA ASN A 620 5.84 -10.08 -43.14
C ASN A 620 4.65 -10.07 -44.13
N LEU A 621 3.48 -10.46 -43.65
CA LEU A 621 2.25 -10.46 -44.45
C LEU A 621 1.64 -9.04 -44.53
N PRO A 622 0.79 -8.76 -45.56
CA PRO A 622 0.08 -7.49 -45.67
C PRO A 622 -0.72 -7.16 -44.40
N GLY A 623 -0.70 -5.89 -44.00
CA GLY A 623 -1.44 -5.39 -42.84
C GLY A 623 -0.82 -5.69 -41.47
N ARG A 624 0.32 -6.38 -41.39
CA ARG A 624 1.03 -6.56 -40.11
C ARG A 624 1.52 -5.22 -39.57
N THR A 625 1.06 -4.84 -38.37
CA THR A 625 1.37 -3.56 -37.74
C THR A 625 2.34 -3.70 -36.58
N HIS A 626 2.29 -4.81 -35.83
CA HIS A 626 3.14 -4.99 -34.65
C HIS A 626 3.47 -6.47 -34.42
N VAL A 627 4.49 -6.69 -33.59
CA VAL A 627 4.88 -8.00 -33.05
C VAL A 627 4.65 -8.00 -31.54
N ARG A 628 4.17 -9.12 -31.02
CA ARG A 628 4.08 -9.39 -29.57
C ARG A 628 4.96 -10.57 -29.20
N TYR A 629 5.50 -10.55 -27.99
CA TYR A 629 6.23 -11.67 -27.40
C TYR A 629 5.67 -11.98 -26.02
N ALA A 630 5.39 -13.26 -25.75
CA ALA A 630 4.89 -13.76 -24.48
C ALA A 630 3.57 -13.08 -24.03
N TRP A 631 2.66 -12.85 -24.98
CA TRP A 631 1.41 -12.11 -24.77
C TRP A 631 0.26 -12.99 -24.24
N ALA A 632 0.44 -13.53 -23.03
CA ALA A 632 -0.57 -14.28 -22.30
C ALA A 632 -0.43 -14.10 -20.79
N ASP A 633 -1.42 -14.56 -20.02
CA ASP A 633 -1.44 -14.55 -18.55
C ASP A 633 -0.31 -15.44 -17.96
N ALA A 634 -0.13 -16.63 -18.53
CA ALA A 634 0.98 -17.54 -18.23
C ALA A 634 1.56 -18.15 -19.53
N PRO A 635 2.39 -17.41 -20.28
CA PRO A 635 2.97 -17.88 -21.53
C PRO A 635 4.09 -18.91 -21.26
N TYR A 636 4.26 -19.86 -22.18
CA TYR A 636 5.50 -20.63 -22.25
C TYR A 636 6.56 -19.79 -22.95
N VAL A 637 7.73 -19.68 -22.33
CA VAL A 637 8.86 -18.90 -22.85
C VAL A 637 10.12 -19.76 -22.86
N ASN A 638 10.94 -19.58 -23.88
CA ASN A 638 12.21 -20.29 -24.00
C ASN A 638 13.37 -19.41 -24.54
N LEU A 639 13.16 -18.10 -24.68
CA LEU A 639 14.16 -17.17 -25.21
C LEU A 639 14.90 -16.47 -24.07
N TYR A 640 16.22 -16.60 -24.06
CA TYR A 640 17.11 -16.09 -23.02
C TYR A 640 18.32 -15.38 -23.62
N GLY A 641 18.99 -14.57 -22.82
CA GLY A 641 20.31 -14.03 -23.13
C GLY A 641 21.43 -15.03 -22.88
N GLY A 642 22.66 -14.67 -23.27
CA GLY A 642 23.87 -15.43 -23.01
C GLY A 642 24.28 -15.48 -21.53
N ASP A 643 23.63 -14.64 -20.71
CA ASP A 643 23.72 -14.57 -19.26
C ASP A 643 22.55 -15.26 -18.54
N ASP A 644 21.80 -16.09 -19.26
CA ASP A 644 20.70 -16.93 -18.80
C ASP A 644 19.54 -16.14 -18.14
N LEU A 645 19.35 -14.87 -18.53
CA LEU A 645 18.16 -14.09 -18.19
C LEU A 645 17.08 -14.18 -19.28
N PRO A 646 15.79 -14.30 -18.91
CA PRO A 646 14.70 -14.38 -19.89
C PRO A 646 14.54 -13.06 -20.65
N ALA A 647 14.16 -13.16 -21.93
CA ALA A 647 13.74 -12.00 -22.70
C ALA A 647 12.47 -11.38 -22.10
N ALA A 648 12.41 -10.05 -22.02
CA ALA A 648 11.25 -9.34 -21.54
C ALA A 648 10.06 -9.51 -22.52
N PRO A 649 8.84 -9.85 -22.03
CA PRO A 649 7.62 -9.71 -22.82
C PRO A 649 7.50 -8.31 -23.40
N PHE A 650 6.99 -8.20 -24.64
CA PHE A 650 6.81 -6.90 -25.27
C PHE A 650 5.67 -6.86 -26.28
N MET A 651 5.23 -5.64 -26.61
CA MET A 651 4.57 -5.32 -27.87
C MET A 651 5.34 -4.19 -28.56
N MET A 652 5.61 -4.34 -29.86
CA MET A 652 6.39 -3.36 -30.62
C MET A 652 5.87 -3.22 -32.03
N GLU A 653 5.67 -1.98 -32.46
CA GLU A 653 5.28 -1.62 -33.82
C GLU A 653 6.36 -2.05 -34.83
N VAL A 654 5.92 -2.53 -35.99
CA VAL A 654 6.77 -2.77 -37.14
C VAL A 654 7.09 -1.44 -37.78
N GLU A 655 8.39 -1.15 -37.97
CA GLU A 655 8.83 0.03 -38.69
C GLU A 655 8.11 0.11 -40.05
N GLN A 656 7.51 1.27 -40.32
CA GLN A 656 6.91 1.54 -41.61
C GLN A 656 8.03 1.63 -42.65
N ALA A 657 7.84 1.02 -43.82
CA ALA A 657 8.75 1.23 -44.93
C ALA A 657 8.78 2.75 -45.20
N GLY A 658 9.98 3.34 -45.18
CA GLY A 658 10.18 4.78 -45.13
C GLY A 658 9.27 5.57 -46.08
N GLN A 659 8.67 6.64 -45.54
CA GLN A 659 8.41 7.84 -46.33
C GLN A 659 9.73 8.60 -46.50
#